data_AF-A0A652NNN2-F1
#
_entry.id   AF-A0A652NNN2-F1
#
_cell.length_a   1.000
_cell.length_b   1.000
_cell.length_c   1.000
_cell.angle_alpha   90.00
_cell.angle_beta   90.00
_cell.angle_gamma   90.00
#
_symmetry.space_group_name_H-M   'P 1'
#
loop_
_entity.id
_entity.type
_entity.pdbx_description
1 polymer ?
#
loop_
_entity_poly.entity_id
_entity_poly.type
_entity_poly.pdbx_seq_one_letter_code
_entity_poly.pdbx_strand_id
1 'polypeptide(L)'
;MRTAGDSAARAPVPCPILSGPSPQPAEEGCIGHKSASRLHMQSIDIFREMAYVGPHDGPPAPENVRAVGWAPAVQVWSGMPPDRPFPVGGTAVHHRSRTPGPRLLGIAVAAVLSLGTGVPPAFAGPAAGPAGGPSAGTDPVPGLVAGSETIAPQLVTGLDDAAPGDNPADAARAHLAAHQDRYRVDPAQLAEAGTGQAVDGRRTVRFEQRHGGIPVFGARYLVHLVGEGAGQRVESVGGKFFTGLTAPTVQTVPDEVLRRLAIGALQDPAARGGAAVEDHGLVVLPGGAGRLSRHFTVRGAGAEPWAAKAHEVFVDATVGEVALTYEVRDRYPLGAPDAKAAPASPAAKAAPSAKAAAPAAGAAGLEPATGTAPDAFGRPAQVNIGRLPDGTYQLVDLTRPAAITTYDAAGRDVTDFDRALPADAHPAASASPGFPASTGTSGATDAHLNAAAVYDFYRNRLGRDGIDGKAGPITSVVNVTSSGAPLENAYWDGEKMIYSGGSEKRHPFSVARDVAGHEMTHGVVKHTAELVNLGQSGALDEALADYFGNAIEVTSRGIPMTDPRAALLGEGLCRTGTPQACADRRLDDRRTTVADYVGAPAGVDNGGVHLNSTIFSGALWDIRRTLDPLLADRLVYRALAEYLTPLDDFVDARNAVLAAGRTLGLDRAQLRTVAGAFDAHGVKDGWQRRIGVDSRPLLRELSTESVAPDVAAGRWVAATAGKGAKGSMAVHAGAVSGSAEPARLSPEDGRSHGWPATDGTSAAWVAMGPGVDGTWGMEVLARPLDGGPVRSVHRAANQFVSDVRISGGDVAFVANDYAAGLTGPVLSRNGAPAVRIPLPDGHRASDLSLKDGLLAWTESWQVGERTVSAPTVYSTAAGKVVAQYVVDDANAATPGTVVTGTRLAGGRLLWVETPGDRAKGSAIRSGALDGSGVTDLLPGGTAEPRRITTLTASDQAATFGVAGGRVTNGTKNADLPKLWQLPLTGGTPERVSCNRGGQYAPAADRGTRVIWLDATAGRTDLVVRERAAGTC
;
A
#
# COMPACT_ATOMS: atom_id res chain seq x y z
N MET A 1 15.25 19.26 62.11
CA MET A 1 14.47 19.41 63.36
C MET A 1 13.42 18.30 63.34
N ARG A 2 13.39 17.42 64.35
CA ARG A 2 12.43 17.41 65.48
C ARG A 2 10.94 17.33 65.02
N THR A 3 10.13 16.33 65.43
CA THR A 3 10.35 15.26 66.43
C THR A 3 9.35 14.09 66.34
N ALA A 4 9.86 12.87 66.65
CA ALA A 4 9.22 11.70 67.32
C ALA A 4 7.91 11.08 66.76
N GLY A 5 7.64 9.77 66.95
CA GLY A 5 8.40 8.67 67.57
C GLY A 5 7.88 7.31 67.05
N ASP A 6 8.69 6.25 66.91
CA ASP A 6 9.15 5.28 67.94
C ASP A 6 8.10 4.19 68.29
N SER A 7 8.42 2.89 68.45
CA SER A 7 9.71 2.19 68.28
C SER A 7 9.58 0.64 68.30
N ALA A 8 10.46 -0.07 67.57
CA ALA A 8 11.11 -1.36 67.92
C ALA A 8 10.26 -2.66 68.17
N ALA A 9 10.83 -3.89 68.27
CA ALA A 9 11.90 -4.57 67.52
C ALA A 9 12.02 -6.08 67.92
N ARG A 10 12.72 -6.89 67.09
CA ARG A 10 13.29 -8.24 67.33
C ARG A 10 12.37 -9.49 67.36
N ALA A 11 12.99 -10.64 67.04
CA ALA A 11 12.48 -12.03 67.07
C ALA A 11 13.04 -12.78 68.33
N PRO A 12 12.75 -14.08 68.65
CA PRO A 12 12.66 -15.24 67.73
C PRO A 12 11.62 -16.38 68.03
N VAL A 13 11.56 -17.32 67.07
CA VAL A 13 11.19 -18.78 67.07
C VAL A 13 10.98 -19.47 68.44
N PRO A 14 9.86 -20.22 68.66
CA PRO A 14 9.84 -21.69 68.47
C PRO A 14 8.52 -22.36 68.00
N CYS A 15 8.62 -23.62 67.51
CA CYS A 15 7.51 -24.55 67.24
C CYS A 15 7.30 -25.57 68.38
N PRO A 16 6.12 -26.19 68.48
CA PRO A 16 5.96 -27.66 68.37
C PRO A 16 4.95 -28.05 67.25
N ILE A 17 5.04 -29.15 66.47
CA ILE A 17 5.10 -30.62 66.78
C ILE A 17 3.73 -31.15 67.25
N LEU A 18 3.13 -32.25 66.75
CA LEU A 18 3.48 -33.28 65.72
C LEU A 18 2.66 -33.01 64.40
N SER A 19 2.36 -33.88 63.41
CA SER A 19 2.35 -35.35 63.18
C SER A 19 2.74 -35.72 61.72
N GLY A 20 2.80 -37.02 61.39
CA GLY A 20 2.93 -37.59 60.03
C GLY A 20 2.09 -38.87 59.86
N PRO A 21 2.37 -39.80 58.89
CA PRO A 21 3.58 -39.92 58.07
C PRO A 21 3.35 -40.19 56.54
N SER A 22 4.46 -40.39 55.81
CA SER A 22 4.53 -40.99 54.45
C SER A 22 5.74 -41.95 54.38
N PRO A 23 5.83 -42.81 53.34
CA PRO A 23 6.94 -42.68 52.38
C PRO A 23 6.49 -42.87 50.90
N GLN A 24 7.19 -42.47 49.82
CA GLN A 24 8.64 -42.48 49.46
C GLN A 24 9.23 -43.89 49.15
N PRO A 25 10.40 -44.05 48.47
CA PRO A 25 11.49 -43.10 48.13
C PRO A 25 11.31 -42.34 46.78
N ALA A 26 12.35 -42.19 45.96
CA ALA A 26 13.05 -40.92 45.70
C ALA A 26 13.56 -40.89 44.21
N GLU A 27 14.69 -40.35 43.71
CA GLU A 27 16.05 -40.06 44.25
C GLU A 27 16.69 -38.76 43.66
N GLU A 28 18.02 -38.66 43.72
CA GLU A 28 18.96 -37.51 43.59
C GLU A 28 19.18 -36.91 42.16
N GLY A 29 19.83 -35.73 41.99
CA GLY A 29 20.51 -34.83 42.95
C GLY A 29 21.00 -33.50 42.34
N CYS A 30 21.68 -32.65 43.11
CA CYS A 30 22.02 -31.26 42.71
C CYS A 30 23.47 -30.82 43.02
N ILE A 31 24.18 -30.26 42.02
CA ILE A 31 25.31 -29.31 42.17
C ILE A 31 25.22 -28.30 40.99
N GLY A 32 25.74 -27.07 41.14
CA GLY A 32 25.82 -26.11 40.02
C GLY A 32 27.06 -25.21 40.08
N HIS A 33 27.34 -24.46 39.00
CA HIS A 33 28.11 -23.20 38.97
C HIS A 33 28.37 -22.70 37.52
N LYS A 34 28.19 -21.39 37.32
CA LYS A 34 29.01 -20.43 36.52
C LYS A 34 29.54 -20.78 35.10
N SER A 35 29.30 -19.78 34.23
CA SER A 35 30.22 -19.25 33.20
C SER A 35 30.38 -19.96 31.84
N ALA A 36 29.72 -19.34 30.85
CA ALA A 36 30.20 -19.03 29.49
C ALA A 36 31.34 -19.84 28.84
N SER A 37 31.05 -20.41 27.66
CA SER A 37 31.74 -20.07 26.41
C SER A 37 30.96 -20.50 25.16
N ARG A 38 31.31 -19.91 24.00
CA ARG A 38 30.81 -20.28 22.66
C ARG A 38 31.47 -21.58 22.19
N LEU A 39 30.81 -22.34 21.31
CA LEU A 39 31.45 -22.88 20.10
C LEU A 39 30.42 -23.34 19.03
N HIS A 40 30.93 -23.75 17.86
CA HIS A 40 30.19 -23.92 16.61
C HIS A 40 29.11 -25.01 16.61
N MET A 41 28.18 -24.89 15.66
CA MET A 41 27.52 -26.02 15.01
C MET A 41 27.99 -26.04 13.55
N GLN A 42 28.50 -27.18 13.07
CA GLN A 42 28.91 -27.38 11.67
C GLN A 42 27.77 -28.04 10.88
N SER A 43 27.68 -27.72 9.59
CA SER A 43 26.80 -28.39 8.63
C SER A 43 27.29 -29.81 8.33
N ILE A 44 26.37 -30.75 8.18
CA ILE A 44 26.56 -32.00 7.42
C ILE A 44 25.31 -32.24 6.58
N ASP A 45 25.48 -32.34 5.26
CA ASP A 45 24.42 -32.74 4.33
C ASP A 45 24.23 -34.27 4.33
N ILE A 46 22.98 -34.72 4.20
CA ILE A 46 22.67 -36.03 3.63
C ILE A 46 21.51 -35.87 2.64
N PHE A 47 21.82 -35.95 1.35
CA PHE A 47 20.84 -36.16 0.29
C PHE A 47 20.39 -37.63 0.26
N ARG A 48 19.09 -37.88 0.07
CA ARG A 48 18.64 -39.04 -0.71
C ARG A 48 17.23 -38.83 -1.27
N GLU A 49 17.10 -39.04 -2.57
CA GLU A 49 15.83 -39.04 -3.30
C GLU A 49 15.10 -40.37 -3.12
N MET A 50 13.77 -40.35 -3.21
CA MET A 50 12.99 -41.45 -3.76
C MET A 50 11.87 -40.89 -4.63
N ALA A 51 11.84 -41.29 -5.90
CA ALA A 51 10.77 -40.95 -6.83
C ALA A 51 9.57 -41.90 -6.64
N TYR A 52 8.40 -41.50 -7.16
CA TYR A 52 7.26 -42.41 -7.33
C TYR A 52 6.79 -42.42 -8.79
N VAL A 53 6.32 -43.60 -9.23
CA VAL A 53 6.01 -43.92 -10.62
C VAL A 53 4.50 -43.98 -10.82
N GLY A 54 4.00 -43.37 -11.89
CA GLY A 54 2.61 -43.53 -12.34
C GLY A 54 2.45 -44.76 -13.25
N PRO A 55 1.36 -45.53 -13.16
CA PRO A 55 1.14 -46.72 -13.98
C PRO A 55 0.56 -46.38 -15.37
N HIS A 56 1.03 -47.09 -16.40
CA HIS A 56 0.40 -47.21 -17.71
C HIS A 56 0.44 -48.67 -18.17
N ASP A 57 -0.69 -49.20 -18.63
CA ASP A 57 -0.81 -50.56 -19.18
C ASP A 57 -0.76 -50.57 -20.72
N GLY A 58 -0.15 -51.61 -21.31
CA GLY A 58 -0.43 -52.06 -22.68
C GLY A 58 0.58 -51.69 -23.80
N PRO A 59 1.28 -52.69 -24.39
CA PRO A 59 2.22 -52.51 -25.53
C PRO A 59 1.73 -53.32 -26.78
N PRO A 60 2.54 -53.80 -27.77
CA PRO A 60 3.96 -53.55 -28.11
C PRO A 60 4.34 -53.38 -29.63
N ALA A 61 5.48 -52.71 -29.90
CA ALA A 61 6.51 -53.04 -30.92
C ALA A 61 6.15 -53.03 -32.45
N PRO A 62 7.09 -53.20 -33.43
CA PRO A 62 8.55 -53.43 -33.32
C PRO A 62 9.52 -52.59 -34.21
N GLU A 63 10.76 -52.48 -33.73
CA GLU A 63 12.10 -52.56 -34.40
C GLU A 63 12.43 -51.89 -35.77
N ASN A 64 13.56 -51.16 -35.83
CA ASN A 64 14.88 -51.60 -36.38
C ASN A 64 15.95 -50.45 -36.16
N VAL A 65 17.19 -50.60 -35.63
CA VAL A 65 18.37 -51.48 -35.95
C VAL A 65 19.09 -50.97 -37.23
N ARG A 66 20.37 -50.52 -37.35
CA ARG A 66 21.72 -50.71 -36.70
C ARG A 66 22.65 -49.47 -36.98
N ALA A 67 23.93 -49.32 -36.56
CA ALA A 67 24.70 -49.68 -35.33
C ALA A 67 26.24 -49.35 -35.44
N VAL A 68 26.90 -49.03 -34.31
CA VAL A 68 28.34 -49.30 -33.93
C VAL A 68 29.53 -48.45 -34.47
N GLY A 69 30.48 -48.13 -33.54
CA GLY A 69 31.86 -47.63 -33.78
C GLY A 69 32.55 -47.04 -32.52
N TRP A 70 32.95 -47.85 -31.54
CA TRP A 70 34.36 -48.26 -31.19
C TRP A 70 35.27 -47.20 -30.49
N ALA A 71 36.13 -47.69 -29.57
CA ALA A 71 36.97 -46.94 -28.60
C ALA A 71 38.46 -47.45 -28.67
N PRO A 72 39.40 -47.38 -27.66
CA PRO A 72 39.39 -46.86 -26.28
C PRO A 72 40.74 -46.20 -25.77
N ALA A 73 40.90 -46.10 -24.42
CA ALA A 73 42.14 -46.05 -23.59
C ALA A 73 42.87 -44.70 -23.27
N VAL A 74 43.74 -44.56 -22.23
CA VAL A 74 43.60 -44.80 -20.74
C VAL A 74 44.86 -44.33 -19.92
N GLN A 75 44.68 -43.61 -18.80
CA GLN A 75 45.65 -43.30 -17.69
C GLN A 75 46.94 -42.47 -18.05
N VAL A 76 47.94 -42.11 -17.20
CA VAL A 76 48.54 -42.61 -15.91
C VAL A 76 49.10 -41.48 -14.98
N TRP A 77 49.40 -41.85 -13.72
CA TRP A 77 50.03 -41.23 -12.51
C TRP A 77 51.54 -40.84 -12.60
N SER A 78 52.31 -40.26 -11.62
CA SER A 78 52.22 -40.00 -10.14
C SER A 78 53.34 -39.04 -9.58
N GLY A 79 53.31 -38.63 -8.29
CA GLY A 79 54.41 -37.97 -7.52
C GLY A 79 54.02 -37.45 -6.10
N MET A 80 54.93 -37.34 -5.11
CA MET A 80 54.59 -37.04 -3.67
C MET A 80 55.67 -36.24 -2.83
N PRO A 81 55.44 -35.84 -1.54
CA PRO A 81 56.06 -34.69 -0.79
C PRO A 81 57.25 -35.11 0.16
N PRO A 82 57.81 -34.37 1.19
CA PRO A 82 57.23 -33.43 2.20
C PRO A 82 58.14 -32.27 2.78
N ASP A 83 57.87 -31.85 4.04
CA ASP A 83 58.69 -31.17 5.08
C ASP A 83 58.55 -29.66 5.45
N ARG A 84 59.12 -29.29 6.62
CA ARG A 84 58.82 -28.12 7.53
C ARG A 84 60.04 -27.14 7.68
N PRO A 85 60.15 -26.16 8.63
CA PRO A 85 59.19 -25.31 9.39
C PRO A 85 59.56 -23.78 9.44
N PHE A 86 58.91 -23.00 10.33
CA PHE A 86 59.16 -21.60 10.80
C PHE A 86 60.62 -21.22 11.18
N PRO A 87 61.00 -19.90 11.21
CA PRO A 87 61.03 -19.13 12.48
C PRO A 87 60.72 -17.59 12.40
N VAL A 88 60.99 -16.87 13.50
CA VAL A 88 60.50 -15.52 13.89
C VAL A 88 61.61 -14.45 14.00
N GLY A 89 61.30 -13.16 13.77
CA GLY A 89 62.05 -11.98 14.28
C GLY A 89 62.51 -10.96 13.20
N GLY A 90 62.73 -9.67 13.50
CA GLY A 90 62.46 -8.92 14.73
C GLY A 90 63.05 -7.48 14.76
N THR A 91 62.44 -6.59 15.56
CA THR A 91 62.96 -5.27 16.06
C THR A 91 63.35 -4.14 15.07
N ALA A 92 63.44 -2.91 15.61
CA ALA A 92 63.60 -1.64 14.88
C ALA A 92 64.92 -0.92 15.22
N VAL A 93 65.24 0.21 14.54
CA VAL A 93 65.99 1.37 15.10
C VAL A 93 65.84 2.63 14.22
N HIS A 94 66.03 3.82 14.82
CA HIS A 94 65.92 5.15 14.21
C HIS A 94 67.11 5.56 13.31
N HIS A 95 66.92 6.62 12.51
CA HIS A 95 67.91 7.71 12.41
C HIS A 95 67.26 9.12 12.48
N ARG A 96 68.06 10.14 12.83
CA ARG A 96 67.65 11.56 13.01
C ARG A 96 68.61 12.50 12.25
N SER A 97 68.11 13.66 11.81
CA SER A 97 68.76 15.02 11.72
C SER A 97 68.16 15.84 10.56
N ARG A 98 68.18 17.18 10.50
CA ARG A 98 68.48 18.27 11.47
C ARG A 98 67.75 19.56 11.02
N THR A 99 67.59 20.55 11.91
CA THR A 99 67.05 21.91 11.59
C THR A 99 68.18 22.94 11.45
N PRO A 100 67.89 24.17 10.98
CA PRO A 100 67.60 25.29 11.89
C PRO A 100 66.47 26.26 11.44
N GLY A 101 66.12 27.24 12.29
CA GLY A 101 65.12 28.31 12.04
C GLY A 101 65.76 29.64 11.57
N PRO A 102 65.07 30.81 11.73
CA PRO A 102 64.78 31.36 13.06
C PRO A 102 63.35 31.96 13.25
N ARG A 103 63.15 32.78 14.32
CA ARG A 103 61.90 33.42 14.79
C ARG A 103 62.10 34.93 15.08
N LEU A 104 61.00 35.69 15.25
CA LEU A 104 60.68 36.68 16.33
C LEU A 104 59.25 37.24 16.04
N LEU A 105 58.30 37.30 16.98
CA LEU A 105 57.95 38.39 17.94
C LEU A 105 57.78 39.79 17.30
N GLY A 106 56.75 40.59 17.61
CA GLY A 106 55.61 40.41 18.54
C GLY A 106 54.80 41.72 18.74
N ILE A 107 54.17 41.89 19.93
CA ILE A 107 53.47 43.11 20.45
C ILE A 107 51.98 43.29 20.02
N ALA A 108 51.17 43.83 20.95
CA ALA A 108 49.79 44.28 20.77
C ALA A 108 49.58 45.66 21.41
N VAL A 109 48.64 46.47 20.89
CA VAL A 109 48.26 47.82 21.38
C VAL A 109 46.76 48.03 21.17
N ALA A 110 46.08 48.82 22.03
CA ALA A 110 44.67 49.18 21.89
C ALA A 110 44.37 50.65 22.27
N ALA A 111 43.66 51.36 21.38
CA ALA A 111 42.90 52.61 21.57
C ALA A 111 42.04 52.80 20.29
N VAL A 112 40.76 53.21 20.23
CA VAL A 112 39.87 54.09 21.05
C VAL A 112 39.97 55.58 20.69
N LEU A 113 38.79 56.23 20.59
CA LEU A 113 38.45 57.60 20.13
C LEU A 113 38.13 57.73 18.62
N SER A 114 37.20 58.58 18.14
CA SER A 114 35.79 58.92 18.49
C SER A 114 35.35 60.19 17.72
N LEU A 115 34.03 60.50 17.69
CA LEU A 115 33.38 61.70 17.08
C LEU A 115 33.21 61.64 15.54
N GLY A 116 32.07 61.98 14.92
CA GLY A 116 30.68 62.06 15.42
C GLY A 116 29.94 63.39 15.19
N THR A 117 28.93 63.40 14.30
CA THR A 117 27.88 64.43 14.16
C THR A 117 26.58 63.79 13.59
N GLY A 118 25.40 64.26 14.03
CA GLY A 118 24.08 63.77 13.58
C GLY A 118 23.47 64.55 12.38
N VAL A 119 22.42 64.05 11.70
CA VAL A 119 20.96 64.04 12.08
C VAL A 119 20.22 65.29 11.55
N PRO A 120 18.98 65.23 10.99
CA PRO A 120 18.13 64.15 10.40
C PRO A 120 17.54 64.63 9.01
N PRO A 121 16.28 64.36 8.54
CA PRO A 121 15.23 63.36 8.88
C PRO A 121 14.49 62.64 7.71
N ALA A 122 13.78 61.54 8.08
CA ALA A 122 12.52 61.01 7.48
C ALA A 122 12.56 60.49 6.02
N PHE A 123 11.68 59.58 5.57
CA PHE A 123 10.41 59.06 6.13
C PHE A 123 10.41 57.54 6.42
N ALA A 124 9.32 57.05 7.04
CA ALA A 124 9.23 55.70 7.62
C ALA A 124 8.44 54.69 6.77
N GLY A 125 8.78 53.41 6.96
CA GLY A 125 7.93 52.25 6.67
C GLY A 125 8.14 51.20 7.79
N PRO A 126 7.09 50.54 8.29
CA PRO A 126 7.21 49.67 9.46
C PRO A 126 7.87 48.32 9.11
N ALA A 127 8.99 48.00 9.76
CA ALA A 127 9.55 46.66 9.72
C ALA A 127 8.69 45.72 10.60
N ALA A 128 8.07 44.72 9.97
CA ALA A 128 7.45 43.62 10.71
C ALA A 128 8.52 42.80 11.44
N GLY A 129 8.29 42.49 12.71
CA GLY A 129 9.15 41.60 13.48
C GLY A 129 9.11 40.16 12.95
N PRO A 130 10.09 39.31 13.29
CA PRO A 130 10.12 37.93 12.83
C PRO A 130 8.91 37.15 13.35
N ALA A 131 8.13 36.56 12.45
CA ALA A 131 7.11 35.58 12.81
C ALA A 131 7.80 34.37 13.45
N GLY A 132 7.52 34.12 14.73
CA GLY A 132 8.13 33.03 15.46
C GLY A 132 7.71 31.66 14.92
N GLY A 133 8.67 30.76 14.73
CA GLY A 133 8.36 29.33 14.63
C GLY A 133 7.70 28.83 15.92
N PRO A 134 6.94 27.72 15.89
CA PRO A 134 6.21 27.23 17.04
C PRO A 134 7.16 26.84 18.18
N SER A 135 7.22 27.71 19.20
CA SER A 135 7.83 27.37 20.48
C SER A 135 7.00 26.28 21.14
N ALA A 136 7.65 25.25 21.68
CA ALA A 136 7.01 24.19 22.46
C ALA A 136 6.57 24.71 23.85
N GLY A 137 5.54 25.56 23.87
CA GLY A 137 4.77 25.90 25.06
C GLY A 137 3.74 24.82 25.35
N THR A 138 3.39 24.65 26.63
CA THR A 138 2.35 23.69 27.06
C THR A 138 0.98 24.09 26.53
N ASP A 139 0.30 23.20 25.81
CA ASP A 139 -1.05 23.45 25.31
C ASP A 139 -2.04 23.78 26.46
N PRO A 140 -2.88 24.83 26.31
CA PRO A 140 -3.79 25.27 27.36
C PRO A 140 -5.04 24.40 27.49
N VAL A 141 -5.27 23.46 26.58
CA VAL A 141 -6.43 22.53 26.60
C VAL A 141 -5.94 21.10 26.82
N PRO A 142 -6.39 20.41 27.89
CA PRO A 142 -5.99 19.03 28.16
C PRO A 142 -6.31 18.07 27.00
N GLY A 143 -5.33 17.30 26.55
CA GLY A 143 -5.55 16.31 25.50
C GLY A 143 -5.93 16.89 24.13
N LEU A 144 -5.48 18.12 23.84
CA LEU A 144 -5.39 18.65 22.49
C LEU A 144 -4.35 17.85 21.68
N VAL A 145 -4.68 17.53 20.42
CA VAL A 145 -3.81 16.85 19.45
C VAL A 145 -3.82 17.68 18.17
N ALA A 146 -2.64 18.17 17.75
CA ALA A 146 -2.50 18.99 16.56
C ALA A 146 -2.77 18.20 15.27
N GLY A 147 -3.30 18.86 14.25
CA GLY A 147 -3.36 18.30 12.89
C GLY A 147 -1.96 18.21 12.28
N SER A 148 -1.68 17.12 11.56
CA SER A 148 -0.40 16.89 10.87
C SER A 148 -0.23 17.75 9.62
N GLU A 149 -1.32 18.02 8.90
CA GLU A 149 -1.34 18.74 7.60
C GLU A 149 -2.23 20.01 7.63
N THR A 150 -2.78 20.35 8.79
CA THR A 150 -3.88 21.31 8.95
C THR A 150 -3.76 22.01 10.31
N ILE A 151 -4.23 23.27 10.42
CA ILE A 151 -4.22 23.98 11.72
C ILE A 151 -5.44 23.65 12.59
N ALA A 152 -6.40 22.89 12.09
CA ALA A 152 -7.44 22.29 12.91
C ALA A 152 -6.86 21.14 13.75
N PRO A 153 -7.25 20.98 15.03
CA PRO A 153 -6.78 19.88 15.84
C PRO A 153 -7.47 18.58 15.41
N GLN A 154 -6.67 17.52 15.29
CA GLN A 154 -7.12 16.16 15.05
C GLN A 154 -8.03 15.67 16.18
N LEU A 155 -7.77 16.08 17.44
CA LEU A 155 -8.60 15.68 18.57
C LEU A 155 -8.47 16.67 19.74
N VAL A 156 -9.57 16.86 20.45
CA VAL A 156 -9.68 17.63 21.70
C VAL A 156 -10.58 16.84 22.63
N THR A 157 -10.14 16.56 23.86
CA THR A 157 -10.87 15.69 24.81
C THR A 157 -10.99 16.32 26.19
N GLY A 158 -11.88 15.80 27.05
CA GLY A 158 -12.05 16.33 28.41
C GLY A 158 -12.65 17.74 28.41
N LEU A 159 -13.47 18.01 27.40
CA LEU A 159 -14.30 19.20 27.33
C LEU A 159 -15.51 19.04 28.25
N ASP A 160 -16.07 20.18 28.67
CA ASP A 160 -17.31 20.26 29.46
C ASP A 160 -18.10 21.53 29.05
N ASP A 161 -17.98 21.92 27.78
CA ASP A 161 -18.58 23.14 27.26
C ASP A 161 -20.09 22.96 27.04
N ALA A 162 -20.91 23.96 27.38
CA ALA A 162 -22.35 23.88 27.18
C ALA A 162 -22.70 24.10 25.69
N ALA A 163 -23.45 23.16 25.11
CA ALA A 163 -23.97 23.25 23.74
C ALA A 163 -25.46 22.89 23.72
N PRO A 164 -26.33 23.73 24.31
CA PRO A 164 -27.76 23.44 24.42
C PRO A 164 -28.47 23.51 23.06
N GLY A 165 -29.39 22.58 22.82
CA GLY A 165 -30.25 22.59 21.64
C GLY A 165 -30.87 21.22 21.32
N ASP A 166 -32.07 21.24 20.76
CA ASP A 166 -32.85 20.02 20.49
C ASP A 166 -32.35 19.25 19.25
N ASN A 167 -31.79 19.97 18.26
CA ASN A 167 -31.06 19.35 17.15
C ASN A 167 -29.57 19.17 17.54
N PRO A 168 -29.03 17.93 17.60
CA PRO A 168 -27.63 17.67 17.90
C PRO A 168 -26.67 18.39 16.92
N ALA A 169 -27.00 18.40 15.63
CA ALA A 169 -26.10 18.90 14.59
C ALA A 169 -26.03 20.44 14.56
N ASP A 170 -27.13 21.13 14.82
CA ASP A 170 -27.14 22.60 14.94
C ASP A 170 -26.39 23.05 16.19
N ALA A 171 -26.58 22.35 17.32
CA ALA A 171 -25.86 22.65 18.56
C ALA A 171 -24.35 22.40 18.43
N ALA A 172 -23.95 21.28 17.81
CA ALA A 172 -22.55 20.99 17.51
C ALA A 172 -21.93 22.04 16.57
N ARG A 173 -22.65 22.46 15.52
CA ARG A 173 -22.22 23.51 14.59
C ARG A 173 -22.07 24.87 15.29
N ALA A 174 -23.03 25.23 16.16
CA ALA A 174 -22.98 26.46 16.95
C ALA A 174 -21.79 26.46 17.94
N HIS A 175 -21.51 25.32 18.57
CA HIS A 175 -20.32 25.16 19.43
C HIS A 175 -19.00 25.35 18.68
N LEU A 176 -18.87 24.77 17.48
CA LEU A 176 -17.69 24.96 16.63
C LEU A 176 -17.54 26.42 16.18
N ALA A 177 -18.65 27.11 15.89
CA ALA A 177 -18.68 28.52 15.55
C ALA A 177 -18.26 29.44 16.72
N ALA A 178 -18.69 29.12 17.94
CA ALA A 178 -18.35 29.89 19.14
C ALA A 178 -16.87 29.77 19.57
N HIS A 179 -16.17 28.73 19.13
CA HIS A 179 -14.82 28.36 19.59
C HIS A 179 -13.82 28.19 18.42
N GLN A 180 -13.92 29.03 17.39
CA GLN A 180 -12.99 29.00 16.25
C GLN A 180 -11.52 29.25 16.63
N ASP A 181 -11.27 29.90 17.77
CA ASP A 181 -9.94 30.06 18.35
C ASP A 181 -9.30 28.73 18.77
N ARG A 182 -10.13 27.75 19.19
CA ARG A 182 -9.70 26.42 19.59
C ARG A 182 -9.65 25.45 18.41
N TYR A 183 -10.71 25.40 17.58
CA TYR A 183 -10.86 24.36 16.56
C TYR A 183 -10.34 24.76 15.17
N ARG A 184 -10.23 26.06 14.84
CA ARG A 184 -9.81 26.55 13.49
C ARG A 184 -10.62 26.00 12.30
N VAL A 185 -11.79 25.42 12.58
CA VAL A 185 -12.75 24.90 11.59
C VAL A 185 -13.69 26.01 11.14
N ASP A 186 -14.07 26.00 9.86
CA ASP A 186 -15.14 26.84 9.30
C ASP A 186 -16.47 26.06 9.32
N PRO A 187 -17.44 26.43 10.17
CA PRO A 187 -18.74 25.77 10.24
C PRO A 187 -19.58 25.90 8.95
N ALA A 188 -19.26 26.85 8.05
CA ALA A 188 -19.92 26.95 6.75
C ALA A 188 -19.49 25.83 5.78
N GLN A 189 -18.33 25.20 6.01
CA GLN A 189 -17.85 24.06 5.23
C GLN A 189 -18.39 22.71 5.72
N LEU A 190 -19.15 22.65 6.82
CA LEU A 190 -19.61 21.38 7.39
C LEU A 190 -21.02 21.01 6.88
N ALA A 191 -21.15 19.93 6.13
CA ALA A 191 -22.45 19.27 5.91
C ALA A 191 -22.67 18.20 6.99
N GLU A 192 -23.89 17.99 7.49
CA GLU A 192 -24.15 16.82 8.35
C GLU A 192 -24.08 15.55 7.50
N ALA A 193 -23.18 14.63 7.87
CA ALA A 193 -23.12 13.27 7.32
C ALA A 193 -24.04 12.31 8.11
N GLY A 194 -24.23 12.59 9.40
CA GLY A 194 -25.28 11.97 10.22
C GLY A 194 -24.95 12.02 11.71
N THR A 195 -25.98 11.89 12.55
CA THR A 195 -25.82 11.78 14.00
C THR A 195 -26.08 10.34 14.46
N GLY A 196 -25.07 9.72 15.09
CA GLY A 196 -25.20 8.42 15.75
C GLY A 196 -25.46 8.56 17.25
N GLN A 197 -26.13 7.59 17.87
CA GLN A 197 -26.32 7.52 19.33
C GLN A 197 -25.79 6.19 19.87
N ALA A 198 -25.05 6.25 20.98
CA ALA A 198 -24.53 5.09 21.70
C ALA A 198 -25.50 4.62 22.79
N VAL A 199 -25.30 3.39 23.28
CA VAL A 199 -26.17 2.74 24.28
C VAL A 199 -26.20 3.48 25.63
N ASP A 200 -25.17 4.28 25.95
CA ASP A 200 -25.11 5.16 27.12
C ASP A 200 -25.69 6.56 26.88
N GLY A 201 -26.45 6.75 25.80
CA GLY A 201 -27.17 7.98 25.45
C GLY A 201 -26.31 9.07 24.78
N ARG A 202 -24.98 8.93 24.81
CA ARG A 202 -24.04 9.82 24.11
C ARG A 202 -24.34 9.87 22.61
N ARG A 203 -24.20 11.06 22.01
CA ARG A 203 -24.47 11.29 20.57
C ARG A 203 -23.22 11.79 19.88
N THR A 204 -22.89 11.19 18.73
CA THR A 204 -21.74 11.56 17.90
C THR A 204 -22.27 12.17 16.60
N VAL A 205 -22.13 13.48 16.46
CA VAL A 205 -22.45 14.19 15.22
C VAL A 205 -21.27 14.06 14.27
N ARG A 206 -21.50 13.53 13.07
CA ARG A 206 -20.52 13.46 11.99
C ARG A 206 -20.80 14.55 10.97
N PHE A 207 -19.79 15.36 10.67
CA PHE A 207 -19.80 16.33 9.59
C PHE A 207 -18.87 15.91 8.46
N GLU A 208 -19.30 16.14 7.22
CA GLU A 208 -18.49 16.10 6.01
C GLU A 208 -17.95 17.50 5.72
N GLN A 209 -16.65 17.65 5.47
CA GLN A 209 -16.13 18.92 4.96
C GLN A 209 -16.49 19.07 3.47
N ARG A 210 -16.93 20.27 3.10
CA ARG A 210 -17.25 20.68 1.73
C ARG A 210 -16.57 22.00 1.37
N HIS A 211 -15.83 21.99 0.27
CA HIS A 211 -15.21 23.16 -0.32
C HIS A 211 -16.09 23.69 -1.47
N GLY A 212 -16.69 24.87 -1.30
CA GLY A 212 -17.62 25.42 -2.29
C GLY A 212 -18.86 24.56 -2.56
N GLY A 213 -19.26 23.69 -1.60
CA GLY A 213 -20.36 22.73 -1.74
C GLY A 213 -19.96 21.34 -2.26
N ILE A 214 -18.71 21.19 -2.74
CA ILE A 214 -18.13 19.93 -3.22
C ILE A 214 -17.51 19.17 -2.02
N PRO A 215 -17.79 17.86 -1.82
CA PRO A 215 -17.17 17.07 -0.75
C PRO A 215 -15.64 17.09 -0.82
N VAL A 216 -14.99 17.16 0.34
CA VAL A 216 -13.55 16.93 0.49
C VAL A 216 -13.33 15.45 0.84
N PHE A 217 -12.53 14.75 0.04
CA PHE A 217 -12.36 13.30 0.15
C PHE A 217 -11.90 12.90 1.56
N GLY A 218 -12.64 11.97 2.19
CA GLY A 218 -12.35 11.41 3.51
C GLY A 218 -12.38 12.39 4.70
N ALA A 219 -12.71 13.66 4.48
CA ALA A 219 -12.70 14.69 5.52
C ALA A 219 -13.99 14.63 6.38
N ARG A 220 -13.93 13.88 7.47
CA ARG A 220 -14.99 13.82 8.50
C ARG A 220 -14.53 14.55 9.77
N TYR A 221 -15.35 15.48 10.28
CA TYR A 221 -15.15 16.13 11.59
C TYR A 221 -16.28 15.73 12.55
N LEU A 222 -15.94 15.51 13.82
CA LEU A 222 -16.73 14.82 14.82
C LEU A 222 -16.98 15.69 16.04
N VAL A 223 -18.19 15.66 16.58
CA VAL A 223 -18.54 16.30 17.87
C VAL A 223 -19.30 15.30 18.74
N HIS A 224 -18.76 15.03 19.93
CA HIS A 224 -19.34 14.11 20.92
C HIS A 224 -20.13 14.89 21.97
N LEU A 225 -21.41 14.54 22.12
CA LEU A 225 -22.40 15.20 22.95
C LEU A 225 -22.90 14.28 24.08
N VAL A 226 -23.03 14.83 25.27
CA VAL A 226 -23.55 14.18 26.48
C VAL A 226 -24.64 15.06 27.13
N GLY A 227 -25.61 14.45 27.81
CA GLY A 227 -26.84 15.13 28.22
C GLY A 227 -27.76 15.44 27.03
N GLU A 228 -28.88 16.14 27.24
CA GLU A 228 -29.86 16.52 26.20
C GLU A 228 -30.48 17.90 26.48
N GLY A 229 -31.02 18.55 25.45
CA GLY A 229 -31.71 19.84 25.54
C GLY A 229 -30.84 20.92 26.20
N ALA A 230 -31.36 21.57 27.25
CA ALA A 230 -30.63 22.57 28.03
C ALA A 230 -29.44 21.99 28.84
N GLY A 231 -29.41 20.68 29.07
CA GLY A 231 -28.32 19.98 29.77
C GLY A 231 -27.24 19.41 28.84
N GLN A 232 -27.30 19.69 27.54
CA GLN A 232 -26.39 19.15 26.54
C GLN A 232 -25.00 19.83 26.59
N ARG A 233 -23.95 19.01 26.58
CA ARG A 233 -22.54 19.42 26.73
C ARG A 233 -21.65 18.69 25.73
N VAL A 234 -20.52 19.29 25.38
CA VAL A 234 -19.52 18.71 24.47
C VAL A 234 -18.40 18.08 25.28
N GLU A 235 -18.12 16.81 25.01
CA GLU A 235 -17.10 16.01 25.73
C GLU A 235 -15.78 15.91 24.94
N SER A 236 -15.87 15.82 23.61
CA SER A 236 -14.71 15.83 22.70
C SER A 236 -15.09 16.25 21.28
N VAL A 237 -14.09 16.73 20.53
CA VAL A 237 -14.19 17.23 19.15
C VAL A 237 -12.95 16.78 18.37
N GLY A 238 -13.06 16.31 17.13
CA GLY A 238 -11.88 15.84 16.38
C GLY A 238 -12.19 15.30 14.98
N GLY A 239 -11.24 14.59 14.38
CA GLY A 239 -11.29 14.08 13.01
C GLY A 239 -10.53 14.96 12.01
N LYS A 240 -10.69 14.64 10.71
CA LYS A 240 -9.98 15.27 9.59
C LYS A 240 -10.75 16.47 9.03
N PHE A 241 -10.19 17.66 9.21
CA PHE A 241 -10.64 18.90 8.55
C PHE A 241 -9.44 19.65 7.97
N PHE A 242 -9.45 19.92 6.67
CA PHE A 242 -8.33 20.51 5.93
C PHE A 242 -8.51 22.02 5.80
N THR A 243 -7.73 22.80 6.56
CA THR A 243 -7.76 24.27 6.53
C THR A 243 -6.99 24.84 5.33
N GLY A 244 -7.47 25.93 4.74
CA GLY A 244 -6.73 26.67 3.73
C GLY A 244 -6.87 26.16 2.29
N LEU A 245 -7.88 25.33 2.01
CA LEU A 245 -8.20 24.89 0.66
C LEU A 245 -8.49 26.09 -0.27
N THR A 246 -7.82 26.12 -1.43
CA THR A 246 -8.06 27.09 -2.51
C THR A 246 -8.35 26.39 -3.84
N ALA A 247 -8.70 25.10 -3.80
CA ALA A 247 -9.02 24.31 -4.97
C ALA A 247 -10.10 24.98 -5.85
N PRO A 248 -10.03 24.86 -7.18
CA PRO A 248 -11.10 25.30 -8.05
C PRO A 248 -12.39 24.52 -7.76
N THR A 249 -13.55 25.13 -8.00
CA THR A 249 -14.88 24.52 -7.80
C THR A 249 -15.63 24.29 -9.12
N VAL A 250 -14.97 24.53 -10.24
CA VAL A 250 -15.51 24.39 -11.60
C VAL A 250 -14.62 23.46 -12.40
N GLN A 251 -15.20 22.38 -12.90
CA GLN A 251 -14.59 21.46 -13.86
C GLN A 251 -14.36 22.17 -15.20
N THR A 252 -13.16 22.04 -15.78
CA THR A 252 -12.82 22.60 -17.10
C THR A 252 -12.43 21.55 -18.13
N VAL A 253 -12.24 20.30 -17.72
CA VAL A 253 -12.04 19.15 -18.63
C VAL A 253 -13.41 18.53 -18.96
N PRO A 254 -13.72 18.22 -20.24
CA PRO A 254 -14.99 17.55 -20.59
C PRO A 254 -15.15 16.17 -19.94
N ASP A 255 -16.38 15.81 -19.55
CA ASP A 255 -16.70 14.52 -18.91
C ASP A 255 -16.18 13.31 -19.70
N GLU A 256 -16.30 13.35 -21.03
CA GLU A 256 -15.85 12.28 -21.92
C GLU A 256 -14.32 12.09 -21.88
N VAL A 257 -13.57 13.19 -21.72
CA VAL A 257 -12.10 13.15 -21.57
C VAL A 257 -11.74 12.57 -20.21
N LEU A 258 -12.38 13.02 -19.13
CA LEU A 258 -12.19 12.49 -17.78
C LEU A 258 -12.51 10.98 -17.70
N ARG A 259 -13.62 10.53 -18.32
CA ARG A 259 -14.00 9.11 -18.39
C ARG A 259 -12.98 8.28 -19.16
N ARG A 260 -12.45 8.78 -20.28
CA ARG A 260 -11.38 8.11 -21.05
C ARG A 260 -10.06 8.03 -20.29
N LEU A 261 -9.70 9.07 -19.55
CA LEU A 261 -8.52 9.09 -18.67
C LEU A 261 -8.67 8.10 -17.51
N ALA A 262 -9.86 7.99 -16.92
CA ALA A 262 -10.14 7.03 -15.85
C ALA A 262 -10.00 5.58 -16.33
N ILE A 263 -10.53 5.23 -17.51
CA ILE A 263 -10.31 3.92 -18.15
C ILE A 263 -8.82 3.70 -18.46
N GLY A 264 -8.11 4.77 -18.88
CA GLY A 264 -6.68 4.74 -19.14
C GLY A 264 -5.80 4.45 -17.90
N ALA A 265 -6.33 4.61 -16.69
CA ALA A 265 -5.62 4.35 -15.44
C ALA A 265 -5.50 2.84 -15.11
N LEU A 266 -6.30 1.97 -15.74
CA LEU A 266 -6.14 0.51 -15.61
C LEU A 266 -4.76 0.10 -16.13
N GLN A 267 -3.98 -0.63 -15.31
CA GLN A 267 -2.60 -0.97 -15.65
C GLN A 267 -2.49 -1.82 -16.92
N ASP A 268 -3.37 -2.82 -17.06
CA ASP A 268 -3.46 -3.66 -18.25
C ASP A 268 -4.16 -2.93 -19.41
N PRO A 269 -3.54 -2.84 -20.62
CA PRO A 269 -4.20 -2.35 -21.80
C PRO A 269 -5.36 -3.21 -22.32
N ALA A 270 -5.34 -4.53 -22.10
CA ALA A 270 -6.43 -5.42 -22.58
C ALA A 270 -7.72 -5.18 -21.78
N ALA A 271 -7.61 -5.10 -20.46
CA ALA A 271 -8.68 -4.72 -19.52
C ALA A 271 -9.46 -3.44 -19.88
N ARG A 272 -8.90 -2.53 -20.70
CA ARG A 272 -9.56 -1.27 -21.08
C ARG A 272 -10.68 -1.48 -22.11
N GLY A 273 -10.65 -2.58 -22.86
CA GLY A 273 -11.59 -2.88 -23.95
C GLY A 273 -12.97 -3.30 -23.46
N GLY A 274 -13.85 -2.32 -23.16
CA GLY A 274 -15.19 -2.57 -22.63
C GLY A 274 -15.32 -2.36 -21.11
N ALA A 275 -14.33 -1.70 -20.50
CA ALA A 275 -14.32 -1.38 -19.07
C ALA A 275 -15.61 -0.68 -18.61
N ALA A 276 -16.17 -1.14 -17.48
CA ALA A 276 -17.31 -0.51 -16.84
C ALA A 276 -16.85 0.67 -15.97
N VAL A 277 -17.63 1.76 -15.96
CA VAL A 277 -17.30 2.98 -15.19
C VAL A 277 -18.55 3.51 -14.49
N GLU A 278 -18.50 3.52 -13.16
CA GLU A 278 -19.39 4.25 -12.27
C GLU A 278 -18.78 5.65 -12.02
N ASP A 279 -19.61 6.70 -11.91
CA ASP A 279 -19.19 8.10 -11.77
C ASP A 279 -19.86 8.71 -10.54
N HIS A 280 -19.05 9.09 -9.55
CA HIS A 280 -19.49 9.59 -8.24
C HIS A 280 -19.51 11.12 -8.18
N GLY A 281 -19.20 11.79 -9.29
CA GLY A 281 -19.20 13.26 -9.38
C GLY A 281 -17.88 13.90 -8.92
N LEU A 282 -17.97 15.19 -8.58
CA LEU A 282 -16.81 15.99 -8.19
C LEU A 282 -16.50 15.84 -6.70
N VAL A 283 -15.20 15.79 -6.40
CA VAL A 283 -14.62 15.72 -5.06
C VAL A 283 -13.37 16.59 -5.02
N VAL A 284 -13.03 17.16 -3.86
CA VAL A 284 -11.74 17.79 -3.62
C VAL A 284 -10.84 16.78 -2.90
N LEU A 285 -9.78 16.31 -3.55
CA LEU A 285 -8.72 15.57 -2.87
C LEU A 285 -7.98 16.53 -1.90
N PRO A 286 -7.76 16.14 -0.64
CA PRO A 286 -7.01 16.95 0.32
C PRO A 286 -5.51 17.02 -0.01
N GLY A 287 -4.80 17.92 0.68
CA GLY A 287 -3.37 18.13 0.55
C GLY A 287 -3.04 19.53 0.00
N GLY A 288 -2.35 20.34 0.81
CA GLY A 288 -1.99 21.72 0.45
C GLY A 288 -3.21 22.59 0.11
N ALA A 289 -3.28 23.09 -1.13
CA ALA A 289 -4.44 23.86 -1.62
C ALA A 289 -5.69 23.00 -1.89
N GLY A 290 -5.56 21.68 -1.89
CA GLY A 290 -6.55 20.74 -2.42
C GLY A 290 -6.53 20.68 -3.96
N ARG A 291 -7.03 19.57 -4.51
CA ARG A 291 -7.13 19.33 -5.95
C ARG A 291 -8.56 18.94 -6.32
N LEU A 292 -9.16 19.62 -7.29
CA LEU A 292 -10.50 19.25 -7.78
C LEU A 292 -10.39 18.04 -8.70
N SER A 293 -11.08 16.95 -8.35
CA SER A 293 -11.10 15.72 -9.12
C SER A 293 -12.53 15.25 -9.40
N ARG A 294 -12.69 14.48 -10.47
CA ARG A 294 -13.84 13.62 -10.72
C ARG A 294 -13.51 12.22 -10.22
N HIS A 295 -14.37 11.65 -9.39
CA HIS A 295 -14.19 10.32 -8.82
C HIS A 295 -15.00 9.30 -9.63
N PHE A 296 -14.32 8.26 -10.11
CA PHE A 296 -14.92 7.13 -10.80
C PHE A 296 -14.56 5.83 -10.08
N THR A 297 -15.45 4.84 -10.11
CA THR A 297 -15.04 3.43 -9.96
C THR A 297 -14.91 2.82 -11.35
N VAL A 298 -13.72 2.37 -11.69
CA VAL A 298 -13.37 1.82 -13.01
C VAL A 298 -13.09 0.32 -12.87
N ARG A 299 -13.83 -0.50 -13.61
CA ARG A 299 -13.63 -1.96 -13.66
C ARG A 299 -13.14 -2.37 -15.04
N GLY A 300 -12.04 -3.11 -15.10
CA GLY A 300 -11.54 -3.69 -16.34
C GLY A 300 -12.40 -4.82 -16.88
N ALA A 301 -12.31 -5.09 -18.19
CA ALA A 301 -13.03 -6.15 -18.89
C ALA A 301 -12.07 -7.27 -19.33
N GLY A 302 -12.25 -8.47 -18.78
CA GLY A 302 -11.47 -9.65 -19.13
C GLY A 302 -11.90 -10.88 -18.32
N ALA A 303 -11.57 -12.07 -18.80
CA ALA A 303 -11.81 -13.33 -18.08
C ALA A 303 -10.78 -13.61 -16.96
N GLU A 304 -9.72 -12.79 -16.89
CA GLU A 304 -8.62 -12.96 -15.94
C GLU A 304 -8.90 -12.26 -14.59
N PRO A 305 -8.81 -12.99 -13.46
CA PRO A 305 -8.94 -12.52 -12.07
C PRO A 305 -8.42 -11.12 -11.71
N TRP A 306 -7.30 -10.72 -12.30
CA TRP A 306 -6.58 -9.48 -11.98
C TRP A 306 -6.84 -8.36 -12.99
N ALA A 307 -7.27 -8.70 -14.22
CA ALA A 307 -7.59 -7.73 -15.26
C ALA A 307 -8.95 -7.04 -15.02
N ALA A 308 -9.81 -7.65 -14.19
CA ALA A 308 -11.19 -7.24 -14.01
C ALA A 308 -11.54 -6.74 -12.59
N LYS A 309 -10.52 -6.48 -11.76
CA LYS A 309 -10.71 -5.73 -10.51
C LYS A 309 -11.35 -4.36 -10.76
N ALA A 310 -12.08 -3.87 -9.77
CA ALA A 310 -12.49 -2.48 -9.72
C ALA A 310 -11.39 -1.64 -9.04
N HIS A 311 -11.21 -0.41 -9.51
CA HIS A 311 -10.30 0.59 -8.95
C HIS A 311 -11.07 1.88 -8.70
N GLU A 312 -10.83 2.54 -7.57
CA GLU A 312 -11.24 3.94 -7.42
C GLU A 312 -10.22 4.81 -8.15
N VAL A 313 -10.68 5.66 -9.07
CA VAL A 313 -9.81 6.49 -9.92
C VAL A 313 -10.28 7.93 -9.83
N PHE A 314 -9.36 8.81 -9.40
CA PHE A 314 -9.60 10.23 -9.23
C PHE A 314 -8.85 10.99 -10.31
N VAL A 315 -9.57 11.63 -11.24
CA VAL A 315 -8.97 12.39 -12.35
C VAL A 315 -9.16 13.89 -12.08
N ASP A 316 -8.09 14.68 -12.08
CA ASP A 316 -8.14 16.14 -11.92
C ASP A 316 -9.08 16.76 -12.97
N ALA A 317 -10.15 17.39 -12.49
CA ALA A 317 -11.25 17.91 -13.29
C ALA A 317 -10.89 19.21 -14.04
N THR A 318 -9.67 19.73 -13.85
CA THR A 318 -9.19 20.96 -14.47
C THR A 318 -8.06 20.76 -15.48
N VAL A 319 -7.21 19.73 -15.31
CA VAL A 319 -6.10 19.42 -16.22
C VAL A 319 -6.16 18.02 -16.86
N GLY A 320 -6.85 17.05 -16.26
CA GLY A 320 -6.98 15.68 -16.77
C GLY A 320 -5.93 14.69 -16.25
N GLU A 321 -5.24 15.01 -15.16
CA GLU A 321 -4.23 14.13 -14.56
C GLU A 321 -4.90 13.06 -13.67
N VAL A 322 -4.51 11.79 -13.77
CA VAL A 322 -4.89 10.78 -12.78
C VAL A 322 -4.16 11.06 -11.47
N ALA A 323 -4.90 11.59 -10.48
CA ALA A 323 -4.38 12.11 -9.22
C ALA A 323 -4.21 11.01 -8.15
N LEU A 324 -5.11 10.02 -8.14
CA LEU A 324 -5.08 8.88 -7.22
C LEU A 324 -5.73 7.67 -7.89
N THR A 325 -5.19 6.47 -7.64
CA THR A 325 -5.79 5.18 -7.99
C THR A 325 -5.44 4.12 -6.95
N TYR A 326 -6.41 3.28 -6.57
CA TYR A 326 -6.22 2.11 -5.69
C TYR A 326 -7.30 1.04 -5.95
N GLU A 327 -7.07 -0.21 -5.54
CA GLU A 327 -8.02 -1.30 -5.75
C GLU A 327 -9.25 -1.19 -4.83
N VAL A 328 -10.44 -1.45 -5.36
CA VAL A 328 -11.67 -1.56 -4.57
C VAL A 328 -11.68 -2.93 -3.88
N ARG A 329 -11.72 -2.94 -2.54
CA ARG A 329 -11.88 -4.15 -1.72
C ARG A 329 -13.19 -4.88 -2.06
N ASP A 330 -14.24 -4.10 -2.28
CA ASP A 330 -15.63 -4.55 -2.25
C ASP A 330 -16.12 -5.30 -3.53
N ARG A 331 -15.46 -5.33 -4.71
CA ARG A 331 -16.17 -5.86 -5.92
C ARG A 331 -15.32 -6.53 -7.02
N TYR A 332 -15.77 -7.66 -7.55
CA TYR A 332 -15.02 -8.59 -8.42
C TYR A 332 -15.96 -9.33 -9.40
N PRO A 333 -15.69 -9.39 -10.73
CA PRO A 333 -16.37 -8.64 -11.81
C PRO A 333 -17.63 -9.25 -12.46
N LEU A 334 -18.40 -8.41 -13.15
CA LEU A 334 -19.38 -8.81 -14.18
C LEU A 334 -18.81 -8.81 -15.61
N GLY A 335 -19.39 -9.66 -16.46
CA GLY A 335 -19.32 -9.55 -17.93
C GLY A 335 -20.33 -8.55 -18.53
N ALA A 336 -20.13 -8.26 -19.83
CA ALA A 336 -20.96 -7.50 -20.79
C ALA A 336 -22.20 -6.70 -20.29
N PRO A 337 -22.27 -5.36 -20.51
CA PRO A 337 -23.44 -4.56 -20.14
C PRO A 337 -24.62 -4.71 -21.11
N ASP A 338 -25.78 -5.09 -20.58
CA ASP A 338 -27.04 -5.04 -21.33
C ASP A 338 -27.53 -3.58 -21.47
N ALA A 339 -27.76 -3.14 -22.70
CA ALA A 339 -27.91 -1.72 -23.00
C ALA A 339 -29.38 -1.23 -22.93
N LYS A 340 -29.79 -0.63 -21.80
CA LYS A 340 -30.74 0.52 -21.73
C LYS A 340 -31.02 1.03 -20.29
N ALA A 341 -30.41 2.15 -19.92
CA ALA A 341 -31.01 3.16 -19.05
C ALA A 341 -30.35 4.53 -19.33
N ALA A 342 -31.13 5.58 -19.51
CA ALA A 342 -30.65 6.96 -19.65
C ALA A 342 -30.65 7.67 -18.27
N PRO A 343 -29.84 8.71 -18.05
CA PRO A 343 -29.54 9.20 -16.70
C PRO A 343 -30.67 10.05 -16.09
N ALA A 344 -30.74 10.01 -14.75
CA ALA A 344 -31.50 10.96 -13.94
C ALA A 344 -30.57 11.57 -12.87
N SER A 345 -30.60 12.89 -12.73
CA SER A 345 -29.78 13.67 -11.79
C SER A 345 -30.38 15.08 -11.65
N PRO A 346 -30.25 15.80 -10.52
CA PRO A 346 -29.82 15.38 -9.18
C PRO A 346 -30.90 15.66 -8.10
N ALA A 347 -30.51 15.50 -6.83
CA ALA A 347 -31.18 15.98 -5.61
C ALA A 347 -32.52 15.31 -5.20
N ALA A 348 -32.43 14.37 -4.26
CA ALA A 348 -33.52 14.01 -3.36
C ALA A 348 -33.30 14.67 -1.98
N LYS A 349 -34.32 15.30 -1.41
CA LYS A 349 -34.27 15.85 -0.04
C LYS A 349 -34.42 14.72 0.98
N ALA A 350 -33.83 14.90 2.16
CA ALA A 350 -34.12 14.04 3.31
C ALA A 350 -35.63 14.06 3.63
N ALA A 351 -36.18 12.87 3.91
CA ALA A 351 -37.56 12.63 4.29
C ALA A 351 -37.58 11.57 5.42
N PRO A 352 -38.62 11.53 6.27
CA PRO A 352 -38.46 11.04 7.65
C PRO A 352 -38.42 9.52 7.82
N SER A 353 -37.97 9.14 9.02
CA SER A 353 -37.82 7.77 9.53
C SER A 353 -39.11 6.94 9.58
N ALA A 354 -38.92 5.64 9.77
CA ALA A 354 -39.93 4.64 10.17
C ALA A 354 -40.97 4.22 9.10
N LYS A 355 -40.51 3.40 8.16
CA LYS A 355 -41.25 2.18 7.78
C LYS A 355 -40.33 0.96 7.99
N ALA A 356 -40.92 -0.17 8.35
CA ALA A 356 -40.19 -1.44 8.48
C ALA A 356 -39.57 -1.83 7.13
N ALA A 357 -38.40 -2.48 7.17
CA ALA A 357 -37.76 -2.99 5.97
C ALA A 357 -38.70 -3.95 5.22
N ALA A 358 -38.77 -3.82 3.89
CA ALA A 358 -39.37 -4.86 3.08
C ALA A 358 -38.48 -6.11 3.17
N PRO A 359 -39.07 -7.33 3.29
CA PRO A 359 -38.28 -8.55 3.30
C PRO A 359 -37.48 -8.68 1.99
N ALA A 360 -36.25 -9.21 2.08
CA ALA A 360 -35.48 -9.61 0.92
C ALA A 360 -36.28 -10.60 0.05
N ALA A 361 -36.01 -10.64 -1.26
CA ALA A 361 -36.86 -11.33 -2.23
C ALA A 361 -37.08 -12.84 -1.98
N GLY A 362 -36.22 -13.49 -1.18
CA GLY A 362 -36.38 -14.89 -0.75
C GLY A 362 -37.15 -15.11 0.56
N ALA A 363 -37.48 -14.06 1.32
CA ALA A 363 -38.04 -14.19 2.68
C ALA A 363 -39.57 -14.08 2.77
N ALA A 364 -40.27 -13.87 1.65
CA ALA A 364 -41.73 -13.75 1.62
C ALA A 364 -42.42 -15.13 1.82
N GLY A 365 -42.96 -15.37 3.02
CA GLY A 365 -43.69 -16.60 3.34
C GLY A 365 -42.84 -17.73 3.94
N LEU A 366 -41.61 -17.43 4.39
CA LEU A 366 -40.84 -18.33 5.25
C LEU A 366 -41.32 -18.27 6.70
N GLU A 367 -41.59 -19.43 7.29
CA GLU A 367 -41.84 -19.57 8.73
C GLU A 367 -40.55 -19.97 9.48
N PRO A 368 -40.23 -19.38 10.65
CA PRO A 368 -39.06 -19.76 11.44
C PRO A 368 -39.14 -21.20 11.95
N ALA A 369 -38.07 -21.97 11.76
CA ALA A 369 -37.95 -23.35 12.20
C ALA A 369 -36.50 -23.67 12.66
N THR A 370 -36.30 -24.88 13.16
CA THR A 370 -34.99 -25.39 13.60
C THR A 370 -34.74 -26.76 12.98
N GLY A 371 -33.51 -27.00 12.53
CA GLY A 371 -33.09 -28.23 11.88
C GLY A 371 -31.69 -28.68 12.31
N THR A 372 -31.14 -29.62 11.55
CA THR A 372 -29.79 -30.16 11.74
C THR A 372 -29.05 -30.19 10.42
N ALA A 373 -27.85 -29.62 10.38
CA ALA A 373 -26.97 -29.62 9.22
C ALA A 373 -25.58 -30.12 9.65
N PRO A 374 -24.89 -30.93 8.84
CA PRO A 374 -23.51 -31.31 9.11
C PRO A 374 -22.57 -30.13 8.82
N ASP A 375 -21.60 -29.91 9.71
CA ASP A 375 -20.49 -28.98 9.46
C ASP A 375 -19.47 -29.53 8.45
N ALA A 376 -18.46 -28.74 8.11
CA ALA A 376 -17.37 -29.14 7.19
C ALA A 376 -16.49 -30.31 7.68
N PHE A 377 -16.74 -30.84 8.89
CA PHE A 377 -16.11 -32.04 9.46
C PHE A 377 -17.11 -33.20 9.59
N GLY A 378 -18.32 -33.06 9.05
CA GLY A 378 -19.39 -34.07 9.08
C GLY A 378 -20.13 -34.18 10.42
N ARG A 379 -19.90 -33.27 11.36
CA ARG A 379 -20.52 -33.30 12.70
C ARG A 379 -21.90 -32.63 12.64
N PRO A 380 -22.97 -33.24 13.17
CA PRO A 380 -24.30 -32.64 13.14
C PRO A 380 -24.37 -31.41 14.07
N ALA A 381 -24.71 -30.26 13.50
CA ALA A 381 -24.94 -29.01 14.21
C ALA A 381 -26.42 -28.59 14.10
N GLN A 382 -26.95 -27.97 15.15
CA GLN A 382 -28.30 -27.40 15.12
C GLN A 382 -28.28 -26.07 14.37
N VAL A 383 -29.20 -25.89 13.41
CA VAL A 383 -29.34 -24.67 12.59
C VAL A 383 -30.72 -24.06 12.73
N ASN A 384 -30.78 -22.74 12.78
CA ASN A 384 -32.02 -21.99 12.52
C ASN A 384 -32.27 -21.98 11.01
N ILE A 385 -33.53 -22.15 10.60
CA ILE A 385 -33.89 -22.34 9.19
C ILE A 385 -35.26 -21.74 8.88
N GLY A 386 -35.48 -21.35 7.63
CA GLY A 386 -36.78 -20.92 7.13
C GLY A 386 -37.49 -22.09 6.49
N ARG A 387 -38.77 -22.30 6.81
CA ARG A 387 -39.63 -23.30 6.16
C ARG A 387 -40.54 -22.62 5.13
N LEU A 388 -40.47 -23.06 3.87
CA LEU A 388 -41.31 -22.57 2.78
C LEU A 388 -42.75 -23.11 2.86
N PRO A 389 -43.73 -22.47 2.19
CA PRO A 389 -45.12 -22.93 2.16
C PRO A 389 -45.30 -24.32 1.53
N ASP A 390 -44.40 -24.71 0.61
CA ASP A 390 -44.37 -26.05 -0.01
C ASP A 390 -43.87 -27.16 0.94
N GLY A 391 -43.31 -26.78 2.09
CA GLY A 391 -42.76 -27.68 3.10
C GLY A 391 -41.27 -27.98 2.98
N THR A 392 -40.57 -27.37 2.03
CA THR A 392 -39.09 -27.38 1.98
C THR A 392 -38.49 -26.40 3.01
N TYR A 393 -37.17 -26.51 3.22
CA TYR A 393 -36.43 -25.73 4.21
C TYR A 393 -35.21 -25.08 3.58
N GLN A 394 -34.82 -23.90 4.07
CA GLN A 394 -33.69 -23.11 3.60
C GLN A 394 -32.81 -22.62 4.76
N LEU A 395 -31.51 -22.42 4.53
CA LEU A 395 -30.59 -21.76 5.46
C LEU A 395 -30.87 -20.24 5.51
N VAL A 396 -31.99 -19.90 6.14
CA VAL A 396 -32.48 -18.54 6.42
C VAL A 396 -32.85 -18.45 7.90
N ASP A 397 -32.08 -17.71 8.69
CA ASP A 397 -32.39 -17.47 10.09
C ASP A 397 -33.29 -16.24 10.24
N LEU A 398 -34.51 -16.47 10.70
CA LEU A 398 -35.50 -15.42 11.03
C LEU A 398 -35.67 -15.19 12.54
N THR A 399 -34.89 -15.88 13.38
CA THR A 399 -34.88 -15.67 14.84
C THR A 399 -34.10 -14.41 15.24
N ARG A 400 -33.26 -13.90 14.33
CA ARG A 400 -32.49 -12.67 14.48
C ARG A 400 -33.13 -11.56 13.62
N PRO A 401 -33.30 -10.33 14.14
CA PRO A 401 -33.79 -9.17 13.38
C PRO A 401 -33.03 -8.91 12.07
N ALA A 402 -31.70 -9.01 12.12
CA ALA A 402 -30.87 -9.15 10.93
C ALA A 402 -31.04 -10.58 10.40
N ALA A 403 -31.95 -10.77 9.45
CA ALA A 403 -32.19 -12.08 8.83
C ALA A 403 -30.90 -12.58 8.15
N ILE A 404 -30.44 -13.78 8.52
CA ILE A 404 -29.18 -14.35 8.01
C ILE A 404 -29.51 -15.34 6.89
N THR A 405 -28.99 -15.13 5.69
CA THR A 405 -29.26 -15.98 4.52
C THR A 405 -27.95 -16.55 3.98
N THR A 406 -27.93 -17.85 3.65
CA THR A 406 -26.74 -18.51 3.11
C THR A 406 -27.03 -19.21 1.78
N TYR A 407 -26.33 -18.77 0.75
CA TYR A 407 -26.36 -19.30 -0.61
C TYR A 407 -25.16 -20.22 -0.83
N ASP A 408 -25.38 -21.33 -1.54
CA ASP A 408 -24.31 -22.21 -2.04
C ASP A 408 -24.13 -21.91 -3.53
N ALA A 409 -22.95 -21.45 -3.93
CA ALA A 409 -22.66 -21.17 -5.34
C ALA A 409 -22.54 -22.44 -6.20
N ALA A 410 -22.54 -23.63 -5.61
CA ALA A 410 -22.41 -24.92 -6.29
C ALA A 410 -21.16 -25.02 -7.21
N GLY A 411 -20.08 -24.31 -6.86
CA GLY A 411 -18.85 -24.23 -7.66
C GLY A 411 -18.88 -23.20 -8.80
N ARG A 412 -19.94 -22.39 -8.94
CA ARG A 412 -20.00 -21.27 -9.90
C ARG A 412 -18.86 -20.27 -9.66
N ASP A 413 -18.51 -19.57 -10.72
CA ASP A 413 -17.45 -18.56 -10.68
C ASP A 413 -17.89 -17.35 -9.85
N VAL A 414 -16.92 -16.74 -9.16
CA VAL A 414 -17.07 -15.50 -8.42
C VAL A 414 -17.67 -14.38 -9.28
N THR A 415 -17.45 -14.38 -10.60
CA THR A 415 -18.06 -13.39 -11.51
C THR A 415 -19.59 -13.37 -11.50
N ASP A 416 -20.23 -14.50 -11.16
CA ASP A 416 -21.69 -14.59 -11.15
C ASP A 416 -22.32 -13.82 -9.98
N PHE A 417 -21.56 -13.53 -8.92
CA PHE A 417 -22.06 -12.94 -7.68
C PHE A 417 -21.60 -11.48 -7.47
N ASP A 418 -20.96 -10.85 -8.47
CA ASP A 418 -20.57 -9.43 -8.41
C ASP A 418 -21.78 -8.51 -8.29
N ARG A 419 -21.75 -7.57 -7.34
CA ARG A 419 -22.88 -6.70 -6.96
C ARG A 419 -24.09 -7.49 -6.46
N ALA A 420 -24.86 -8.11 -7.35
CA ALA A 420 -26.12 -8.77 -7.05
C ALA A 420 -25.96 -10.29 -6.90
N LEU A 421 -26.98 -10.93 -6.34
CA LEU A 421 -27.17 -12.38 -6.46
C LEU A 421 -27.80 -12.69 -7.84
N PRO A 422 -27.39 -13.77 -8.53
CA PRO A 422 -28.08 -14.24 -9.73
C PRO A 422 -29.58 -14.46 -9.50
N ALA A 423 -30.39 -14.25 -10.55
CA ALA A 423 -31.83 -14.48 -10.48
C ALA A 423 -32.22 -15.96 -10.24
N ASP A 424 -31.31 -16.89 -10.54
CA ASP A 424 -31.41 -18.33 -10.26
C ASP A 424 -30.70 -18.75 -8.96
N ALA A 425 -30.06 -17.83 -8.24
CA ALA A 425 -29.43 -18.15 -6.95
C ALA A 425 -30.49 -18.27 -5.85
N HIS A 426 -30.45 -19.38 -5.12
CA HIS A 426 -31.38 -19.70 -4.04
C HIS A 426 -30.60 -20.07 -2.77
N PRO A 427 -31.12 -19.77 -1.57
CA PRO A 427 -30.47 -20.20 -0.32
C PRO A 427 -30.31 -21.72 -0.29
N ALA A 428 -29.24 -22.21 0.34
CA ALA A 428 -29.00 -23.64 0.48
C ALA A 428 -30.20 -24.32 1.15
N ALA A 429 -30.70 -25.42 0.56
CA ALA A 429 -32.03 -25.95 0.83
C ALA A 429 -32.05 -27.46 1.12
N SER A 430 -33.14 -27.92 1.73
CA SER A 430 -33.44 -29.34 1.97
C SER A 430 -34.94 -29.62 1.92
N ALA A 431 -35.32 -30.84 1.52
CA ALA A 431 -36.69 -31.34 1.59
C ALA A 431 -37.12 -31.75 3.02
N SER A 432 -36.23 -31.63 4.02
CA SER A 432 -36.52 -31.93 5.43
C SER A 432 -35.74 -31.01 6.37
N PRO A 433 -36.06 -30.97 7.69
CA PRO A 433 -35.25 -30.25 8.67
C PRO A 433 -33.81 -30.78 8.81
N GLY A 434 -33.52 -31.99 8.30
CA GLY A 434 -32.16 -32.49 8.12
C GLY A 434 -31.58 -32.04 6.78
N PHE A 435 -30.45 -31.36 6.80
CA PHE A 435 -29.74 -30.88 5.60
C PHE A 435 -28.70 -31.90 5.10
N PRO A 436 -28.47 -31.97 3.78
CA PRO A 436 -27.56 -32.95 3.18
C PRO A 436 -26.08 -32.65 3.49
N ALA A 437 -25.25 -33.70 3.43
CA ALA A 437 -23.79 -33.62 3.64
C ALA A 437 -23.07 -32.59 2.75
N SER A 438 -23.65 -32.26 1.59
CA SER A 438 -23.14 -31.21 0.71
C SER A 438 -22.99 -29.86 1.42
N THR A 439 -23.92 -29.49 2.31
CA THR A 439 -23.90 -28.21 3.06
C THR A 439 -22.73 -28.07 4.03
N GLY A 440 -22.20 -29.19 4.53
CA GLY A 440 -20.94 -29.21 5.26
C GLY A 440 -19.75 -29.06 4.31
N THR A 441 -19.69 -29.87 3.25
CA THR A 441 -18.55 -29.84 2.30
C THR A 441 -18.40 -28.52 1.55
N SER A 442 -19.49 -27.79 1.31
CA SER A 442 -19.50 -26.47 0.68
C SER A 442 -19.23 -25.32 1.67
N GLY A 443 -19.22 -25.61 2.98
CA GLY A 443 -19.06 -24.61 4.05
C GLY A 443 -20.32 -23.78 4.33
N ALA A 444 -21.48 -24.15 3.79
CA ALA A 444 -22.74 -23.43 3.97
C ALA A 444 -23.22 -23.48 5.43
N THR A 445 -23.13 -24.65 6.07
CA THR A 445 -23.46 -24.83 7.49
C THR A 445 -22.61 -23.91 8.37
N ASP A 446 -21.29 -23.94 8.18
CA ASP A 446 -20.35 -23.13 8.96
C ASP A 446 -20.52 -21.63 8.71
N ALA A 447 -20.75 -21.19 7.47
CA ALA A 447 -21.04 -19.79 7.15
C ALA A 447 -22.28 -19.28 7.89
N HIS A 448 -23.35 -20.08 7.92
CA HIS A 448 -24.60 -19.73 8.57
C HIS A 448 -24.43 -19.61 10.10
N LEU A 449 -23.77 -20.60 10.71
CA LEU A 449 -23.51 -20.64 12.16
C LEU A 449 -22.48 -19.60 12.62
N ASN A 450 -21.50 -19.28 11.77
CA ASN A 450 -20.50 -18.26 12.09
C ASN A 450 -21.10 -16.86 11.94
N ALA A 451 -21.89 -16.58 10.90
CA ALA A 451 -22.62 -15.30 10.79
C ALA A 451 -23.55 -15.04 11.98
N ALA A 452 -24.25 -16.08 12.45
CA ALA A 452 -25.06 -16.02 13.67
C ALA A 452 -24.23 -15.69 14.93
N ALA A 453 -23.06 -16.32 15.10
CA ALA A 453 -22.17 -16.07 16.23
C ALA A 453 -21.54 -14.66 16.20
N VAL A 454 -21.23 -14.13 15.01
CA VAL A 454 -20.72 -12.76 14.82
C VAL A 454 -21.79 -11.73 15.16
N TYR A 455 -23.01 -11.91 14.65
CA TYR A 455 -24.16 -11.06 14.97
C TYR A 455 -24.41 -11.01 16.49
N ASP A 456 -24.43 -12.18 17.15
CA ASP A 456 -24.64 -12.28 18.59
C ASP A 456 -23.52 -11.60 19.40
N PHE A 457 -22.26 -11.68 18.93
CA PHE A 457 -21.15 -10.97 19.57
C PHE A 457 -21.35 -9.45 19.48
N TYR A 458 -21.57 -8.92 18.27
CA TYR A 458 -21.80 -7.49 18.08
C TYR A 458 -22.99 -6.98 18.88
N ARG A 459 -24.11 -7.72 18.90
CA ARG A 459 -25.32 -7.31 19.61
C ARG A 459 -25.18 -7.43 21.13
N ASN A 460 -24.85 -8.61 21.63
CA ASN A 460 -24.92 -8.89 23.08
C ASN A 460 -23.72 -8.33 23.86
N ARG A 461 -22.57 -8.16 23.20
CA ARG A 461 -21.31 -7.72 23.84
C ARG A 461 -21.06 -6.23 23.66
N LEU A 462 -21.32 -5.71 22.45
CA LEU A 462 -21.02 -4.35 22.01
C LEU A 462 -22.25 -3.44 21.81
N GLY A 463 -23.46 -4.00 21.77
CA GLY A 463 -24.70 -3.25 21.60
C GLY A 463 -25.03 -2.84 20.15
N ARG A 464 -24.36 -3.43 19.14
CA ARG A 464 -24.60 -3.14 17.72
C ARG A 464 -25.58 -4.15 17.12
N ASP A 465 -26.67 -3.67 16.52
CA ASP A 465 -27.63 -4.56 15.83
C ASP A 465 -27.22 -4.76 14.36
N GLY A 466 -26.51 -5.85 14.08
CA GLY A 466 -26.10 -6.22 12.72
C GLY A 466 -24.87 -5.48 12.19
N ILE A 467 -24.52 -5.80 10.93
CA ILE A 467 -23.33 -5.24 10.27
C ILE A 467 -23.50 -3.73 10.08
N ASP A 468 -24.67 -3.28 9.62
CA ASP A 468 -25.01 -1.88 9.37
C ASP A 468 -25.42 -1.08 10.62
N GLY A 469 -25.60 -1.75 11.75
CA GLY A 469 -26.09 -1.16 13.00
C GLY A 469 -27.59 -0.87 13.02
N LYS A 470 -28.37 -1.39 12.05
CA LYS A 470 -29.82 -1.15 11.90
C LYS A 470 -30.62 -2.44 11.68
N ALA A 471 -30.04 -3.59 12.03
CA ALA A 471 -30.57 -4.93 11.74
C ALA A 471 -30.75 -5.23 10.24
N GLY A 472 -29.88 -4.70 9.37
CA GLY A 472 -29.86 -5.06 7.96
C GLY A 472 -29.60 -6.56 7.73
N PRO A 473 -30.13 -7.16 6.64
CA PRO A 473 -29.97 -8.59 6.37
C PRO A 473 -28.50 -8.96 6.13
N ILE A 474 -28.11 -10.16 6.56
CA ILE A 474 -26.74 -10.65 6.49
C ILE A 474 -26.69 -11.79 5.47
N THR A 475 -25.94 -11.61 4.39
CA THR A 475 -25.88 -12.57 3.29
C THR A 475 -24.48 -13.18 3.17
N SER A 476 -24.43 -14.52 3.11
CA SER A 476 -23.23 -15.30 2.82
C SER A 476 -23.41 -16.05 1.49
N VAL A 477 -22.41 -16.00 0.61
CA VAL A 477 -22.29 -16.90 -0.55
C VAL A 477 -21.06 -17.78 -0.33
N VAL A 478 -21.23 -19.09 -0.34
CA VAL A 478 -20.12 -20.06 -0.14
C VAL A 478 -19.83 -20.85 -1.42
N ASN A 479 -18.75 -21.64 -1.41
CA ASN A 479 -18.45 -22.60 -2.47
C ASN A 479 -18.20 -21.95 -3.84
N VAL A 480 -17.64 -20.75 -3.81
CA VAL A 480 -17.31 -19.93 -4.98
C VAL A 480 -15.94 -20.33 -5.54
N THR A 481 -15.84 -20.37 -6.88
CA THR A 481 -14.58 -20.64 -7.62
C THR A 481 -14.07 -19.39 -8.33
N SER A 482 -12.89 -19.47 -8.94
CA SER A 482 -12.31 -18.41 -9.78
C SER A 482 -11.63 -19.04 -10.99
N SER A 483 -12.12 -18.75 -12.19
CA SER A 483 -11.72 -19.35 -13.46
C SER A 483 -11.76 -20.89 -13.45
N GLY A 484 -12.73 -21.47 -12.72
CA GLY A 484 -12.88 -22.92 -12.52
C GLY A 484 -11.90 -23.56 -11.54
N ALA A 485 -11.01 -22.80 -10.90
CA ALA A 485 -10.15 -23.24 -9.81
C ALA A 485 -10.69 -22.77 -8.44
N PRO A 486 -10.23 -23.35 -7.31
CA PRO A 486 -10.51 -22.79 -5.99
C PRO A 486 -10.10 -21.32 -5.90
N LEU A 487 -11.02 -20.46 -5.47
CA LEU A 487 -10.70 -19.11 -5.03
C LEU A 487 -9.86 -19.22 -3.75
N GLU A 488 -8.59 -18.83 -3.73
CA GLU A 488 -7.79 -18.87 -2.47
C GLU A 488 -8.00 -17.59 -1.64
N ASN A 489 -9.27 -17.25 -1.37
CA ASN A 489 -9.65 -16.05 -0.60
C ASN A 489 -11.07 -16.14 0.02
N ALA A 490 -11.36 -15.22 0.95
CA ALA A 490 -12.70 -14.74 1.27
C ALA A 490 -12.70 -13.20 1.19
N TYR A 491 -13.88 -12.58 1.06
CA TYR A 491 -14.01 -11.12 1.16
C TYR A 491 -15.45 -10.68 1.47
N TRP A 492 -15.60 -9.58 2.20
CA TRP A 492 -16.80 -8.73 2.19
C TRP A 492 -16.86 -7.87 0.91
N ASP A 493 -18.03 -7.83 0.26
CA ASP A 493 -18.21 -7.19 -1.05
C ASP A 493 -18.99 -5.84 -1.03
N GLY A 494 -19.09 -5.24 0.16
CA GLY A 494 -19.92 -4.06 0.39
C GLY A 494 -21.38 -4.37 0.75
N GLU A 495 -21.90 -5.57 0.41
CA GLU A 495 -23.29 -5.98 0.70
C GLU A 495 -23.42 -7.41 1.27
N LYS A 496 -22.51 -8.32 0.94
CA LYS A 496 -22.50 -9.74 1.31
C LYS A 496 -21.06 -10.28 1.50
N MET A 497 -20.92 -11.40 2.21
CA MET A 497 -19.63 -12.10 2.33
C MET A 497 -19.53 -13.20 1.28
N ILE A 498 -18.40 -13.25 0.58
CA ILE A 498 -18.04 -14.26 -0.43
C ILE A 498 -16.97 -15.18 0.15
N TYR A 499 -17.25 -16.49 0.16
CA TYR A 499 -16.34 -17.52 0.67
C TYR A 499 -16.03 -18.59 -0.39
N SER A 500 -14.74 -18.90 -0.51
CA SER A 500 -14.25 -20.06 -1.24
C SER A 500 -14.79 -21.40 -0.72
N GLY A 501 -14.95 -22.37 -1.62
CA GLY A 501 -15.14 -23.80 -1.29
C GLY A 501 -13.87 -24.52 -0.79
N GLY A 502 -12.74 -23.83 -0.73
CA GLY A 502 -11.46 -24.38 -0.30
C GLY A 502 -10.74 -25.19 -1.38
N SER A 503 -9.54 -25.68 -1.04
CA SER A 503 -8.63 -26.41 -1.94
C SER A 503 -8.09 -27.66 -1.26
N GLU A 504 -7.19 -28.43 -1.89
CA GLU A 504 -6.58 -29.61 -1.24
C GLU A 504 -5.94 -29.29 0.12
N LYS A 505 -5.48 -28.04 0.33
CA LYS A 505 -4.77 -27.58 1.53
C LYS A 505 -5.64 -26.79 2.51
N ARG A 506 -6.74 -26.19 2.04
CA ARG A 506 -7.63 -25.33 2.85
C ARG A 506 -9.08 -25.80 2.84
N HIS A 507 -9.73 -25.76 4.01
CA HIS A 507 -11.18 -25.91 4.14
C HIS A 507 -11.91 -24.74 3.44
N PRO A 508 -13.23 -24.84 3.16
CA PRO A 508 -14.03 -23.69 2.75
C PRO A 508 -13.79 -22.52 3.71
N PHE A 509 -13.61 -21.30 3.19
CA PHE A 509 -13.09 -20.20 4.02
C PHE A 509 -14.06 -19.78 5.14
N SER A 510 -15.35 -20.09 4.99
CA SER A 510 -16.38 -19.90 6.00
C SER A 510 -16.26 -20.77 7.26
N VAL A 511 -15.41 -21.81 7.25
CA VAL A 511 -15.21 -22.73 8.40
C VAL A 511 -14.42 -22.07 9.53
N ALA A 512 -13.50 -21.17 9.20
CA ALA A 512 -12.76 -20.37 10.15
C ALA A 512 -13.67 -19.24 10.69
N ARG A 513 -13.87 -19.20 12.01
CA ARG A 513 -14.85 -18.30 12.64
C ARG A 513 -14.32 -16.88 12.77
N ASP A 514 -13.03 -16.78 13.00
CA ASP A 514 -12.25 -15.55 12.93
C ASP A 514 -12.29 -14.94 11.52
N VAL A 515 -12.17 -15.74 10.45
CA VAL A 515 -12.30 -15.27 9.06
C VAL A 515 -13.71 -14.74 8.78
N ALA A 516 -14.76 -15.48 9.16
CA ALA A 516 -16.13 -14.98 9.04
C ALA A 516 -16.39 -13.71 9.88
N GLY A 517 -15.75 -13.59 11.06
CA GLY A 517 -15.78 -12.39 11.89
C GLY A 517 -15.00 -11.22 11.29
N HIS A 518 -13.87 -11.49 10.64
CA HIS A 518 -13.05 -10.52 9.92
C HIS A 518 -13.86 -9.89 8.77
N GLU A 519 -14.43 -10.69 7.85
CA GLU A 519 -15.22 -10.16 6.73
C GLU A 519 -16.42 -9.33 7.20
N MET A 520 -17.20 -9.84 8.15
CA MET A 520 -18.32 -9.10 8.71
C MET A 520 -17.90 -7.83 9.47
N THR A 521 -16.66 -7.76 9.97
CA THR A 521 -16.12 -6.56 10.62
C THR A 521 -15.82 -5.45 9.62
N HIS A 522 -15.31 -5.76 8.42
CA HIS A 522 -15.15 -4.75 7.37
C HIS A 522 -16.48 -4.07 7.03
N GLY A 523 -17.58 -4.83 7.04
CA GLY A 523 -18.92 -4.26 6.95
C GLY A 523 -19.27 -3.31 8.11
N VAL A 524 -18.85 -3.59 9.36
CA VAL A 524 -19.07 -2.62 10.45
C VAL A 524 -18.16 -1.40 10.34
N VAL A 525 -16.93 -1.54 9.82
CA VAL A 525 -16.01 -0.41 9.54
C VAL A 525 -16.60 0.50 8.46
N LYS A 526 -17.09 -0.08 7.37
CA LYS A 526 -17.85 0.59 6.30
C LYS A 526 -19.05 1.36 6.84
N HIS A 527 -19.71 0.83 7.87
CA HIS A 527 -20.85 1.47 8.55
C HIS A 527 -20.50 2.13 9.90
N THR A 528 -19.27 2.64 10.08
CA THR A 528 -18.86 3.45 11.26
C THR A 528 -17.83 4.54 10.95
N ALA A 529 -16.61 4.14 10.57
CA ALA A 529 -15.47 5.04 10.34
C ALA A 529 -15.23 5.32 8.86
N GLU A 530 -15.75 4.47 7.97
CA GLU A 530 -15.56 4.56 6.51
C GLU A 530 -14.06 4.62 6.12
N LEU A 531 -13.20 3.88 6.83
CA LEU A 531 -11.75 3.82 6.57
C LEU A 531 -11.47 3.56 5.09
N VAL A 532 -10.70 4.44 4.45
CA VAL A 532 -10.26 4.25 3.07
C VAL A 532 -9.27 3.08 3.05
N ASN A 533 -9.50 2.08 2.19
CA ASN A 533 -8.61 0.94 2.03
C ASN A 533 -7.31 1.32 1.28
N LEU A 534 -6.48 2.14 1.91
CA LEU A 534 -5.20 2.65 1.40
C LEU A 534 -4.23 2.95 2.56
N GLY A 535 -2.99 2.48 2.45
CA GLY A 535 -1.89 2.77 3.37
C GLY A 535 -2.23 2.44 4.83
N GLN A 536 -1.92 3.38 5.75
CA GLN A 536 -2.20 3.21 7.18
C GLN A 536 -3.71 3.07 7.49
N SER A 537 -4.59 3.74 6.75
CA SER A 537 -6.05 3.65 6.95
C SER A 537 -6.58 2.25 6.58
N GLY A 538 -6.15 1.70 5.44
CA GLY A 538 -6.49 0.32 5.09
C GLY A 538 -5.87 -0.70 6.04
N ALA A 539 -4.64 -0.46 6.49
CA ALA A 539 -4.01 -1.29 7.52
C ALA A 539 -4.74 -1.22 8.88
N LEU A 540 -5.49 -0.14 9.18
CA LEU A 540 -6.37 -0.07 10.35
C LEU A 540 -7.67 -0.86 10.16
N ASP A 541 -8.27 -0.83 8.96
CA ASP A 541 -9.45 -1.62 8.62
C ASP A 541 -9.14 -3.12 8.80
N GLU A 542 -8.07 -3.60 8.15
CA GLU A 542 -7.51 -4.94 8.34
C GLU A 542 -7.17 -5.26 9.80
N ALA A 543 -6.59 -4.31 10.55
CA ALA A 543 -6.23 -4.53 11.95
C ALA A 543 -7.45 -4.65 12.89
N LEU A 544 -8.53 -3.93 12.59
CA LEU A 544 -9.77 -3.99 13.36
C LEU A 544 -10.55 -5.26 13.03
N ALA A 545 -10.57 -5.67 11.77
CA ALA A 545 -11.13 -6.94 11.34
C ALA A 545 -10.37 -8.15 11.90
N ASP A 546 -9.03 -8.12 11.89
CA ASP A 546 -8.16 -9.08 12.59
C ASP A 546 -8.50 -9.14 14.10
N TYR A 547 -8.60 -7.99 14.77
CA TYR A 547 -8.91 -7.91 16.19
C TYR A 547 -10.28 -8.51 16.51
N PHE A 548 -11.33 -8.10 15.80
CA PHE A 548 -12.69 -8.57 16.08
C PHE A 548 -12.91 -10.01 15.65
N GLY A 549 -12.35 -10.46 14.52
CA GLY A 549 -12.36 -11.88 14.14
C GLY A 549 -11.79 -12.77 15.24
N ASN A 550 -10.58 -12.48 15.71
CA ASN A 550 -9.97 -13.17 16.84
C ASN A 550 -10.84 -13.06 18.12
N ALA A 551 -11.32 -11.86 18.47
CA ALA A 551 -12.12 -11.65 19.66
C ALA A 551 -13.45 -12.43 19.64
N ILE A 552 -14.13 -12.52 18.48
CA ILE A 552 -15.35 -13.28 18.26
C ILE A 552 -15.09 -14.77 18.43
N GLU A 553 -14.04 -15.30 17.81
CA GLU A 553 -13.72 -16.72 17.94
C GLU A 553 -13.32 -17.07 19.37
N VAL A 554 -12.30 -16.40 19.92
CA VAL A 554 -11.73 -16.69 21.25
C VAL A 554 -12.83 -16.62 22.32
N THR A 555 -13.75 -15.66 22.22
CA THR A 555 -14.90 -15.54 23.12
C THR A 555 -15.93 -16.65 22.91
N SER A 556 -16.37 -16.90 21.67
CA SER A 556 -17.47 -17.84 21.40
C SER A 556 -17.06 -19.32 21.50
N ARG A 557 -15.76 -19.63 21.35
CA ARG A 557 -15.18 -20.96 21.59
C ARG A 557 -14.64 -21.15 23.00
N GLY A 558 -14.69 -20.13 23.87
CA GLY A 558 -14.22 -20.19 25.26
C GLY A 558 -12.70 -20.39 25.40
N ILE A 559 -11.92 -19.95 24.41
CA ILE A 559 -10.47 -20.11 24.39
C ILE A 559 -9.85 -19.08 25.37
N PRO A 560 -8.96 -19.48 26.30
CA PRO A 560 -8.24 -18.51 27.14
C PRO A 560 -7.25 -17.68 26.31
N MET A 561 -7.10 -16.38 26.61
CA MET A 561 -6.05 -15.51 26.01
C MET A 561 -4.61 -15.99 26.28
N THR A 562 -4.42 -17.03 27.10
CA THR A 562 -3.15 -17.70 27.39
C THR A 562 -2.92 -18.98 26.58
N ASP A 563 -3.90 -19.42 25.77
CA ASP A 563 -3.73 -20.53 24.82
C ASP A 563 -2.86 -20.06 23.65
N PRO A 564 -1.82 -20.81 23.22
CA PRO A 564 -0.96 -20.43 22.10
C PRO A 564 -1.68 -20.39 20.73
N ARG A 565 -2.97 -20.72 20.67
CA ARG A 565 -3.85 -20.51 19.50
C ARG A 565 -4.61 -19.19 19.56
N ALA A 566 -4.78 -18.57 20.73
CA ALA A 566 -5.60 -17.36 20.92
C ALA A 566 -5.04 -16.07 20.28
N ALA A 567 -3.95 -16.18 19.52
CA ALA A 567 -3.36 -15.11 18.73
C ALA A 567 -3.21 -15.47 17.24
N LEU A 568 -3.67 -16.66 16.82
CA LEU A 568 -3.67 -17.07 15.42
C LEU A 568 -4.87 -16.46 14.69
N LEU A 569 -4.75 -16.42 13.35
CA LEU A 569 -5.81 -16.07 12.41
C LEU A 569 -5.72 -17.00 11.19
N GLY A 570 -6.86 -17.48 10.71
CA GLY A 570 -7.00 -18.41 9.58
C GLY A 570 -6.60 -19.86 9.89
N GLU A 571 -6.25 -20.20 11.13
CA GLU A 571 -5.73 -21.54 11.45
C GLU A 571 -6.79 -22.64 11.33
N GLY A 572 -8.07 -22.28 11.51
CA GLY A 572 -9.21 -23.16 11.27
C GLY A 572 -9.40 -23.60 9.81
N LEU A 573 -8.68 -22.99 8.86
CA LEU A 573 -8.67 -23.40 7.45
C LEU A 573 -7.80 -24.64 7.18
N CYS A 574 -6.95 -25.04 8.12
CA CYS A 574 -5.91 -26.05 7.89
C CYS A 574 -6.45 -27.46 7.62
N ARG A 575 -6.42 -27.94 6.35
CA ARG A 575 -6.68 -29.37 6.04
C ARG A 575 -5.48 -30.26 6.36
N THR A 576 -4.26 -29.74 6.22
CA THR A 576 -3.01 -30.50 6.35
C THR A 576 -1.94 -29.68 7.06
N GLY A 577 -1.55 -30.09 8.27
CA GLY A 577 -0.49 -29.43 9.04
C GLY A 577 -0.89 -29.21 10.50
N THR A 578 -0.16 -28.33 11.19
CA THR A 578 -0.58 -27.79 12.49
C THR A 578 -1.27 -26.43 12.29
N PRO A 579 -2.20 -26.04 13.18
CA PRO A 579 -2.81 -24.70 13.15
C PRO A 579 -1.77 -23.58 13.02
N GLN A 580 -0.69 -23.64 13.80
CA GLN A 580 0.40 -22.65 13.79
C GLN A 580 1.17 -22.55 12.46
N ALA A 581 1.13 -23.60 11.62
CA ALA A 581 1.77 -23.61 10.30
C ALA A 581 0.83 -23.20 9.16
N CYS A 582 -0.49 -23.19 9.42
CA CYS A 582 -1.54 -22.82 8.46
C CYS A 582 -2.07 -21.40 8.66
N ALA A 583 -1.90 -20.81 9.84
CA ALA A 583 -2.36 -19.46 10.17
C ALA A 583 -1.78 -18.40 9.21
N ASP A 584 -2.65 -17.56 8.63
CA ASP A 584 -2.29 -16.49 7.69
C ASP A 584 -1.62 -15.29 8.40
N ARG A 585 -2.06 -14.99 9.62
CA ARG A 585 -1.55 -13.88 10.46
C ARG A 585 -1.44 -14.30 11.92
N ARG A 586 -0.68 -13.51 12.71
CA ARG A 586 -0.50 -13.70 14.16
C ARG A 586 -0.50 -12.37 14.90
N LEU A 587 -1.29 -12.26 15.95
CA LEU A 587 -1.41 -11.05 16.77
C LEU A 587 -0.34 -10.97 17.87
N ASP A 588 0.34 -12.07 18.19
CA ASP A 588 1.40 -12.13 19.20
C ASP A 588 2.82 -12.00 18.60
N ASP A 589 2.94 -11.62 17.33
CA ASP A 589 4.21 -11.52 16.61
C ASP A 589 5.11 -10.34 17.05
N ARG A 590 4.52 -9.36 17.74
CA ARG A 590 5.16 -8.13 18.27
C ARG A 590 5.80 -7.24 17.21
N ARG A 591 5.27 -7.24 15.97
CA ARG A 591 5.74 -6.35 14.90
C ARG A 591 5.58 -4.88 15.28
N THR A 592 6.61 -4.09 14.96
CA THR A 592 6.72 -2.68 15.32
C THR A 592 6.82 -1.75 14.11
N THR A 593 6.39 -0.50 14.26
CA THR A 593 6.50 0.53 13.21
C THR A 593 7.94 0.77 12.75
N VAL A 594 8.94 0.60 13.61
CA VAL A 594 10.36 0.90 13.29
C VAL A 594 11.08 -0.30 12.71
N ALA A 595 10.82 -1.51 13.22
CA ALA A 595 11.52 -2.72 12.78
C ALA A 595 10.77 -3.53 11.71
N ASP A 596 9.47 -3.28 11.51
CA ASP A 596 8.60 -4.20 10.76
C ASP A 596 7.66 -3.54 9.76
N TYR A 597 7.49 -2.21 9.78
CA TYR A 597 6.69 -1.51 8.77
C TYR A 597 7.24 -1.74 7.35
N VAL A 598 6.32 -1.91 6.41
CA VAL A 598 6.58 -2.20 5.00
C VAL A 598 6.07 -1.03 4.17
N GLY A 599 7.01 -0.17 3.76
CA GLY A 599 6.73 0.96 2.87
C GLY A 599 6.45 0.48 1.46
N ALA A 600 5.18 0.30 1.12
CA ALA A 600 4.70 -0.15 -0.17
C ALA A 600 3.87 0.96 -0.89
N PRO A 601 3.88 0.99 -2.23
CA PRO A 601 3.03 1.86 -3.04
C PRO A 601 1.57 1.40 -3.06
N ALA A 602 0.63 2.28 -3.44
CA ALA A 602 -0.78 1.96 -3.68
C ALA A 602 -0.96 0.79 -4.65
N GLY A 603 -0.10 0.68 -5.68
CA GLY A 603 -0.07 -0.47 -6.60
C GLY A 603 0.39 -1.81 -6.00
N VAL A 604 0.71 -1.88 -4.70
CA VAL A 604 1.13 -3.09 -3.97
C VAL A 604 0.32 -3.18 -2.68
N ASP A 605 -0.65 -4.10 -2.64
CA ASP A 605 -1.50 -4.35 -1.46
C ASP A 605 -2.15 -3.06 -0.92
N ASN A 606 -2.62 -2.18 -1.82
CA ASN A 606 -3.11 -0.83 -1.51
C ASN A 606 -2.20 -0.04 -0.53
N GLY A 607 -0.88 -0.11 -0.68
CA GLY A 607 0.08 0.52 0.24
C GLY A 607 0.50 -0.36 1.42
N GLY A 608 0.28 -1.68 1.33
CA GLY A 608 0.65 -2.66 2.36
C GLY A 608 -0.38 -2.77 3.48
N VAL A 609 -1.68 -2.81 3.18
CA VAL A 609 -2.76 -2.87 4.18
C VAL A 609 -2.67 -4.14 5.03
N HIS A 610 -2.64 -5.32 4.41
CA HIS A 610 -2.42 -6.60 5.11
C HIS A 610 -0.98 -6.73 5.61
N LEU A 611 -0.02 -6.10 4.92
CA LEU A 611 1.39 -6.16 5.31
C LEU A 611 1.69 -5.40 6.59
N ASN A 612 0.89 -4.41 6.98
CA ASN A 612 1.13 -3.55 8.14
C ASN A 612 0.10 -3.71 9.28
N SER A 613 -1.06 -4.36 9.04
CA SER A 613 -2.16 -4.48 10.03
C SER A 613 -1.72 -5.01 11.41
N THR A 614 -0.88 -6.05 11.41
CA THR A 614 -0.35 -6.74 12.61
C THR A 614 0.41 -5.83 13.58
N ILE A 615 0.93 -4.68 13.11
CA ILE A 615 1.56 -3.67 13.97
C ILE A 615 0.51 -3.00 14.89
N PHE A 616 -0.71 -2.79 14.40
CA PHE A 616 -1.80 -2.19 15.17
C PHE A 616 -2.66 -3.25 15.87
N SER A 617 -3.06 -4.33 15.18
CA SER A 617 -3.89 -5.40 15.76
C SER A 617 -3.15 -6.17 16.87
N GLY A 618 -1.83 -6.30 16.79
CA GLY A 618 -1.01 -6.83 17.89
C GLY A 618 -1.03 -5.93 19.14
N ALA A 619 -1.01 -4.60 18.97
CA ALA A 619 -1.16 -3.67 20.09
C ALA A 619 -2.57 -3.78 20.73
N LEU A 620 -3.62 -3.95 19.93
CA LEU A 620 -4.97 -4.20 20.42
C LEU A 620 -5.09 -5.56 21.15
N TRP A 621 -4.43 -6.61 20.64
CA TRP A 621 -4.35 -7.91 21.30
C TRP A 621 -3.62 -7.83 22.65
N ASP A 622 -2.53 -7.07 22.73
CA ASP A 622 -1.81 -6.85 24.00
C ASP A 622 -2.64 -6.06 25.02
N ILE A 623 -3.50 -5.13 24.57
CA ILE A 623 -4.54 -4.48 25.39
C ILE A 623 -5.55 -5.53 25.89
N ARG A 624 -6.13 -6.34 25.00
CA ARG A 624 -7.14 -7.37 25.32
C ARG A 624 -6.62 -8.48 26.24
N ARG A 625 -5.33 -8.77 26.16
CA ARG A 625 -4.60 -9.73 27.01
C ARG A 625 -4.33 -9.18 28.42
N THR A 626 -4.34 -7.86 28.60
CA THR A 626 -3.91 -7.19 29.85
C THR A 626 -5.06 -6.50 30.60
N LEU A 627 -6.10 -6.06 29.90
CA LEU A 627 -7.36 -5.59 30.49
C LEU A 627 -8.37 -6.75 30.62
N ASP A 628 -9.52 -6.48 31.23
CA ASP A 628 -10.69 -7.35 31.06
C ASP A 628 -11.08 -7.42 29.57
N PRO A 629 -11.29 -8.61 28.98
CA PRO A 629 -11.61 -8.72 27.55
C PRO A 629 -12.93 -8.03 27.14
N LEU A 630 -13.94 -7.93 28.01
CA LEU A 630 -15.19 -7.23 27.67
C LEU A 630 -14.97 -5.71 27.63
N LEU A 631 -14.18 -5.17 28.58
CA LEU A 631 -13.75 -3.79 28.60
C LEU A 631 -12.89 -3.46 27.36
N ALA A 632 -11.96 -4.34 26.99
CA ALA A 632 -11.13 -4.17 25.80
C ALA A 632 -11.95 -4.18 24.50
N ASP A 633 -12.86 -5.16 24.34
CA ASP A 633 -13.70 -5.23 23.13
C ASP A 633 -14.59 -3.99 22.99
N ARG A 634 -15.13 -3.46 24.10
CA ARG A 634 -15.90 -2.21 24.12
C ARG A 634 -15.04 -0.97 23.88
N LEU A 635 -13.81 -0.95 24.38
CA LEU A 635 -12.83 0.12 24.15
C LEU A 635 -12.49 0.26 22.67
N VAL A 636 -12.14 -0.84 22.01
CA VAL A 636 -11.83 -0.86 20.57
C VAL A 636 -13.07 -0.53 19.75
N TYR A 637 -14.24 -1.09 20.09
CA TYR A 637 -15.47 -0.81 19.36
C TYR A 637 -15.89 0.65 19.48
N ARG A 638 -15.77 1.27 20.67
CA ARG A 638 -16.06 2.71 20.85
C ARG A 638 -15.10 3.58 20.04
N ALA A 639 -13.81 3.25 19.99
CA ALA A 639 -12.86 3.97 19.15
C ALA A 639 -13.28 3.95 17.67
N LEU A 640 -13.59 2.76 17.13
CA LEU A 640 -14.09 2.58 15.76
C LEU A 640 -15.44 3.28 15.52
N ALA A 641 -16.43 3.06 16.38
CA ALA A 641 -17.80 3.49 16.17
C ALA A 641 -18.05 4.99 16.43
N GLU A 642 -17.19 5.66 17.21
CA GLU A 642 -17.37 7.06 17.60
C GLU A 642 -16.21 7.97 17.15
N TYR A 643 -14.94 7.53 17.22
CA TYR A 643 -13.77 8.42 17.10
C TYR A 643 -12.98 8.33 15.79
N LEU A 644 -12.99 7.20 15.07
CA LEU A 644 -12.24 7.04 13.82
C LEU A 644 -12.93 7.68 12.61
N THR A 645 -12.11 8.13 11.66
CA THR A 645 -12.48 8.82 10.42
C THR A 645 -11.73 8.28 9.19
N PRO A 646 -12.20 8.52 7.95
CA PRO A 646 -11.76 7.79 6.74
C PRO A 646 -10.27 7.84 6.38
N LEU A 647 -9.51 8.81 6.92
CA LEU A 647 -8.09 9.03 6.59
C LEU A 647 -7.21 9.02 7.85
N ASP A 648 -7.68 8.43 8.95
CA ASP A 648 -6.88 8.31 10.17
C ASP A 648 -5.70 7.33 10.00
N ASP A 649 -4.58 7.68 10.64
CA ASP A 649 -3.34 6.91 10.65
C ASP A 649 -3.15 6.16 11.98
N PHE A 650 -2.08 5.36 12.12
CA PHE A 650 -1.86 4.56 13.33
C PHE A 650 -1.78 5.41 14.62
N VAL A 651 -1.29 6.65 14.55
CA VAL A 651 -1.20 7.57 15.69
C VAL A 651 -2.55 8.22 15.98
N ASP A 652 -3.31 8.59 14.94
CA ASP A 652 -4.70 9.05 15.09
C ASP A 652 -5.54 7.96 15.79
N ALA A 653 -5.42 6.71 15.36
CA ALA A 653 -6.15 5.59 15.93
C ALA A 653 -5.71 5.23 17.36
N ARG A 654 -4.42 5.35 17.69
CA ARG A 654 -3.94 5.31 19.09
C ARG A 654 -4.64 6.39 19.94
N ASN A 655 -4.77 7.61 19.41
CA ASN A 655 -5.38 8.72 20.12
C ASN A 655 -6.90 8.53 20.27
N ALA A 656 -7.58 8.00 19.25
CA ALA A 656 -8.97 7.58 19.29
C ALA A 656 -9.24 6.53 20.38
N VAL A 657 -8.41 5.47 20.46
CA VAL A 657 -8.51 4.44 21.51
C VAL A 657 -8.25 5.03 22.91
N LEU A 658 -7.27 5.93 23.05
CA LEU A 658 -7.01 6.61 24.33
C LEU A 658 -8.13 7.58 24.75
N ALA A 659 -8.84 8.19 23.79
CA ALA A 659 -10.00 9.04 24.05
C ALA A 659 -11.24 8.22 24.44
N ALA A 660 -11.57 7.18 23.66
CA ALA A 660 -12.60 6.20 23.99
C ALA A 660 -12.41 5.62 25.40
N GLY A 661 -11.16 5.38 25.81
CA GLY A 661 -10.83 4.95 27.17
C GLY A 661 -11.20 5.95 28.26
N ARG A 662 -10.97 7.26 28.04
CA ARG A 662 -11.38 8.32 28.99
C ARG A 662 -12.89 8.37 29.11
N THR A 663 -13.60 8.31 27.97
CA THR A 663 -15.07 8.33 27.87
C THR A 663 -15.72 7.11 28.54
N LEU A 664 -15.05 5.95 28.52
CA LEU A 664 -15.42 4.73 29.25
C LEU A 664 -14.98 4.71 30.73
N GLY A 665 -14.32 5.77 31.22
CA GLY A 665 -13.91 5.89 32.61
C GLY A 665 -12.69 5.05 33.00
N LEU A 666 -11.84 4.63 32.05
CA LEU A 666 -10.59 3.91 32.36
C LEU A 666 -9.70 4.77 33.27
N ASP A 667 -9.14 4.14 34.30
CA ASP A 667 -8.27 4.83 35.26
C ASP A 667 -6.89 5.18 34.66
N ARG A 668 -6.10 5.95 35.42
CA ARG A 668 -4.77 6.39 34.97
C ARG A 668 -3.77 5.23 34.77
N ALA A 669 -3.97 4.07 35.37
CA ALA A 669 -3.15 2.88 35.15
C ALA A 669 -3.61 2.12 33.89
N GLN A 670 -4.91 1.91 33.71
CA GLN A 670 -5.49 1.29 32.51
C GLN A 670 -5.14 2.10 31.25
N LEU A 671 -5.26 3.43 31.28
CA LEU A 671 -4.84 4.31 30.18
C LEU A 671 -3.33 4.26 29.91
N ARG A 672 -2.50 4.00 30.93
CA ARG A 672 -1.05 3.75 30.73
C ARG A 672 -0.78 2.37 30.13
N THR A 673 -1.57 1.34 30.46
CA THR A 673 -1.48 0.03 29.80
C THR A 673 -1.82 0.17 28.31
N VAL A 674 -2.90 0.86 27.97
CA VAL A 674 -3.30 1.15 26.58
C VAL A 674 -2.21 1.91 25.83
N ALA A 675 -1.70 3.01 26.39
CA ALA A 675 -0.59 3.74 25.79
C ALA A 675 0.69 2.88 25.65
N GLY A 676 1.00 2.06 26.66
CA GLY A 676 2.16 1.19 26.71
C GLY A 676 2.18 0.10 25.63
N ALA A 677 1.02 -0.47 25.29
CA ALA A 677 0.90 -1.44 24.19
C ALA A 677 1.25 -0.79 22.84
N PHE A 678 0.64 0.35 22.51
CA PHE A 678 1.01 1.11 21.31
C PHE A 678 2.47 1.58 21.32
N ASP A 679 3.00 1.97 22.49
CA ASP A 679 4.40 2.35 22.62
C ASP A 679 5.38 1.20 22.38
N ALA A 680 5.02 -0.03 22.76
CA ALA A 680 5.79 -1.25 22.49
C ALA A 680 5.79 -1.61 21.00
N HIS A 681 4.65 -1.52 20.33
CA HIS A 681 4.53 -1.63 18.86
C HIS A 681 5.07 -0.41 18.10
N GLY A 682 5.57 0.62 18.81
CA GLY A 682 6.18 1.81 18.20
C GLY A 682 5.19 2.79 17.58
N VAL A 683 3.88 2.59 17.73
CA VAL A 683 2.81 3.46 17.23
C VAL A 683 2.77 4.75 18.06
N LYS A 684 3.44 5.80 17.58
CA LYS A 684 3.55 7.13 18.25
C LYS A 684 4.09 8.22 17.34
N ASP A 685 3.94 9.47 17.75
CA ASP A 685 4.38 10.65 17.01
C ASP A 685 5.79 10.55 16.42
N GLY A 686 5.86 10.79 15.11
CA GLY A 686 7.10 10.77 14.34
C GLY A 686 7.82 9.43 14.35
N TRP A 687 7.13 8.30 14.46
CA TRP A 687 7.74 6.97 14.31
C TRP A 687 8.47 6.82 12.96
N GLN A 688 7.95 7.44 11.90
CA GLN A 688 8.53 7.46 10.55
C GLN A 688 9.95 8.06 10.56
N ARG A 689 10.22 9.03 11.44
CA ARG A 689 11.53 9.68 11.62
C ARG A 689 12.53 8.82 12.42
N ARG A 690 12.12 7.63 12.89
CA ARG A 690 12.94 6.69 13.68
C ARG A 690 13.35 5.45 12.87
N ILE A 691 12.78 5.26 11.68
CA ILE A 691 13.21 4.19 10.76
C ILE A 691 14.62 4.51 10.26
N GLY A 692 15.52 3.54 10.29
CA GLY A 692 16.85 3.68 9.72
C GLY A 692 16.80 3.74 8.19
N VAL A 693 17.34 4.81 7.61
CA VAL A 693 17.52 4.97 6.15
C VAL A 693 18.98 5.22 5.83
N ASP A 694 19.49 4.58 4.77
CA ASP A 694 20.90 4.66 4.34
C ASP A 694 21.13 5.62 3.14
N SER A 695 20.05 6.25 2.69
CA SER A 695 19.96 7.16 1.55
C SER A 695 19.72 8.60 2.00
N ARG A 696 20.25 9.59 1.28
CA ARG A 696 19.99 11.02 1.59
C ARG A 696 18.80 11.53 0.78
N PRO A 697 17.77 12.15 1.39
CA PRO A 697 16.69 12.77 0.63
C PRO A 697 17.17 14.01 -0.15
N LEU A 698 16.58 14.21 -1.32
CA LEU A 698 16.67 15.39 -2.18
C LEU A 698 15.37 16.20 -2.16
N LEU A 699 14.23 15.50 -2.12
CA LEU A 699 12.89 16.05 -2.00
C LEU A 699 12.04 15.04 -1.21
N ARG A 700 11.11 15.50 -0.39
CA ARG A 700 10.28 14.63 0.48
C ARG A 700 8.81 14.76 0.12
N GLU A 701 8.02 13.78 0.58
CA GLU A 701 6.56 13.86 0.62
C GLU A 701 5.96 14.09 -0.79
N LEU A 702 6.44 13.27 -1.75
CA LEU A 702 5.96 13.27 -3.12
C LEU A 702 4.56 12.62 -3.20
N SER A 703 3.60 13.39 -3.71
CA SER A 703 2.17 13.08 -3.69
C SER A 703 1.69 12.07 -4.74
N THR A 704 2.58 11.43 -5.49
CA THR A 704 2.22 10.53 -6.63
C THR A 704 3.27 9.46 -6.88
N GLU A 705 2.83 8.27 -7.29
CA GLU A 705 3.69 7.20 -7.82
C GLU A 705 3.99 7.34 -9.32
N SER A 706 3.31 8.26 -10.00
CA SER A 706 3.16 8.28 -11.46
C SER A 706 4.25 9.03 -12.25
N VAL A 707 5.28 9.58 -11.60
CA VAL A 707 6.34 10.34 -12.29
C VAL A 707 7.74 9.92 -11.85
N ALA A 708 8.46 9.28 -12.78
CA ALA A 708 9.88 9.00 -12.60
C ALA A 708 10.71 10.31 -12.58
N PRO A 709 11.71 10.42 -11.68
CA PRO A 709 12.71 11.49 -11.73
C PRO A 709 13.76 11.21 -12.82
N ASP A 710 14.54 12.21 -13.18
CA ASP A 710 15.71 12.06 -14.04
C ASP A 710 16.89 12.91 -13.53
N VAL A 711 18.13 12.55 -13.90
CA VAL A 711 19.34 13.23 -13.42
C VAL A 711 20.51 13.12 -14.39
N ALA A 712 21.20 14.24 -14.61
CA ALA A 712 22.46 14.27 -15.34
C ALA A 712 23.35 15.42 -14.83
N ALA A 713 24.68 15.23 -14.90
CA ALA A 713 25.69 16.18 -14.43
C ALA A 713 25.48 16.70 -12.98
N GLY A 714 24.86 15.91 -12.11
CA GLY A 714 24.50 16.30 -10.74
C GLY A 714 23.31 17.24 -10.61
N ARG A 715 22.56 17.49 -11.69
CA ARG A 715 21.28 18.22 -11.70
C ARG A 715 20.14 17.22 -11.89
N TRP A 716 19.17 17.22 -10.98
CA TRP A 716 18.00 16.35 -11.05
C TRP A 716 16.75 17.13 -11.44
N VAL A 717 15.79 16.45 -12.06
CA VAL A 717 14.44 16.94 -12.33
C VAL A 717 13.41 15.95 -11.82
N ALA A 718 12.32 16.46 -11.25
CA ALA A 718 11.19 15.65 -10.79
C ALA A 718 9.90 16.49 -10.86
N ALA A 719 8.75 15.85 -11.03
CA ALA A 719 7.46 16.50 -10.85
C ALA A 719 6.93 16.28 -9.43
N THR A 720 6.26 17.28 -8.88
CA THR A 720 5.54 17.19 -7.60
C THR A 720 4.36 18.16 -7.64
N ALA A 721 3.33 17.92 -6.83
CA ALA A 721 2.24 18.88 -6.66
C ALA A 721 2.83 20.19 -6.12
N GLY A 722 2.61 21.29 -6.84
CA GLY A 722 3.17 22.59 -6.46
C GLY A 722 2.48 23.16 -5.21
N LYS A 723 3.25 23.82 -4.32
CA LYS A 723 2.69 24.67 -3.26
C LYS A 723 2.12 25.96 -3.87
N GLY A 724 1.02 25.83 -4.61
CA GLY A 724 0.42 26.90 -5.41
C GLY A 724 -1.06 26.63 -5.75
N ALA A 725 -1.75 27.67 -6.23
CA ALA A 725 -3.20 27.86 -6.11
C ALA A 725 -4.14 26.89 -6.89
N LYS A 726 -3.64 25.77 -7.43
CA LYS A 726 -4.46 24.75 -8.13
C LYS A 726 -4.06 23.28 -7.85
N GLY A 727 -3.01 23.00 -7.08
CA GLY A 727 -2.59 21.62 -6.75
C GLY A 727 -2.06 20.77 -7.92
N SER A 728 -1.93 21.33 -9.13
CA SER A 728 -1.43 20.65 -10.33
C SER A 728 0.05 20.24 -10.20
N MET A 729 0.47 19.17 -10.89
CA MET A 729 1.89 18.79 -10.90
C MET A 729 2.74 19.84 -11.61
N ALA A 730 3.92 20.08 -11.05
CA ALA A 730 4.91 21.01 -11.56
C ALA A 730 6.29 20.36 -11.58
N VAL A 731 6.99 20.48 -12.71
CA VAL A 731 8.38 20.06 -12.84
C VAL A 731 9.28 21.06 -12.11
N HIS A 732 10.09 20.53 -11.20
CA HIS A 732 11.12 21.23 -10.44
C HIS A 732 12.50 20.64 -10.77
N ALA A 733 13.54 21.43 -10.58
CA ALA A 733 14.93 21.02 -10.69
C ALA A 733 15.73 21.37 -9.43
N GLY A 734 16.69 20.52 -9.09
CA GLY A 734 17.62 20.78 -8.00
C GLY A 734 19.03 20.28 -8.30
N ALA A 735 19.94 20.55 -7.37
CA ALA A 735 21.27 19.96 -7.38
C ALA A 735 21.31 18.74 -6.45
N VAL A 736 22.05 17.70 -6.84
CA VAL A 736 22.26 16.51 -5.99
C VAL A 736 22.94 16.87 -4.66
N SER A 737 23.65 18.00 -4.57
CA SER A 737 24.21 18.52 -3.31
C SER A 737 23.17 18.83 -2.24
N GLY A 738 21.92 19.12 -2.61
CA GLY A 738 20.89 19.57 -1.66
C GLY A 738 21.19 20.94 -1.01
N SER A 739 22.02 21.78 -1.66
CA SER A 739 22.52 23.05 -1.10
C SER A 739 21.62 24.26 -1.35
N ALA A 740 20.46 24.07 -1.99
CA ALA A 740 19.44 25.08 -2.27
C ALA A 740 18.07 24.41 -2.45
N GLU A 741 16.99 25.17 -2.24
CA GLU A 741 15.62 24.72 -2.51
C GLU A 741 15.40 24.41 -4.01
N PRO A 742 14.55 23.42 -4.38
CA PRO A 742 14.27 23.10 -5.77
C PRO A 742 13.58 24.25 -6.52
N ALA A 743 14.12 24.61 -7.68
CA ALA A 743 13.57 25.66 -8.53
C ALA A 743 12.50 25.10 -9.48
N ARG A 744 11.34 25.77 -9.58
CA ARG A 744 10.26 25.38 -10.50
C ARG A 744 10.66 25.70 -11.96
N LEU A 745 10.66 24.68 -12.82
CA LEU A 745 11.00 24.79 -14.25
C LEU A 745 9.78 25.04 -15.14
N SER A 746 8.68 24.35 -14.85
CA SER A 746 7.42 24.48 -15.59
C SER A 746 6.83 25.91 -15.51
N PRO A 747 6.05 26.35 -16.51
CA PRO A 747 5.30 27.62 -16.44
C PRO A 747 4.13 27.55 -15.43
N GLU A 748 3.55 28.69 -15.06
CA GLU A 748 2.28 28.76 -14.30
C GLU A 748 1.10 29.00 -15.27
N ASP A 749 1.00 28.15 -16.29
CA ASP A 749 -0.02 28.26 -17.35
C ASP A 749 -1.34 27.55 -17.00
N GLY A 750 -1.43 26.95 -15.81
CA GLY A 750 -2.62 26.24 -15.33
C GLY A 750 -2.76 24.80 -15.83
N ARG A 751 -1.74 24.25 -16.51
CA ARG A 751 -1.67 22.83 -16.90
C ARG A 751 -0.95 21.99 -15.85
N SER A 752 -1.08 20.66 -15.96
CA SER A 752 -0.20 19.73 -15.23
C SER A 752 1.09 19.51 -16.02
N HIS A 753 2.22 19.36 -15.32
CA HIS A 753 3.53 19.13 -15.91
C HIS A 753 4.20 17.91 -15.26
N GLY A 754 4.51 16.89 -16.07
CA GLY A 754 5.05 15.60 -15.65
C GLY A 754 6.02 14.99 -16.66
N TRP A 755 6.48 13.77 -16.37
CA TRP A 755 7.46 13.01 -17.18
C TRP A 755 8.69 13.85 -17.63
N PRO A 756 9.45 14.44 -16.68
CA PRO A 756 10.62 15.23 -17.01
C PRO A 756 11.84 14.37 -17.35
N ALA A 757 12.71 14.89 -18.21
CA ALA A 757 14.03 14.36 -18.51
C ALA A 757 15.06 15.51 -18.56
N THR A 758 16.35 15.24 -18.29
CA THR A 758 17.41 16.27 -18.29
C THR A 758 18.76 15.77 -18.80
N ASP A 759 19.49 16.65 -19.49
CA ASP A 759 20.90 16.43 -19.86
C ASP A 759 21.90 17.13 -18.92
N GLY A 760 21.40 17.68 -17.81
CA GLY A 760 22.19 18.42 -16.83
C GLY A 760 22.42 19.90 -17.18
N THR A 761 22.03 20.33 -18.39
CA THR A 761 22.04 21.74 -18.84
C THR A 761 20.62 22.24 -19.13
N SER A 762 19.78 21.35 -19.67
CA SER A 762 18.41 21.59 -20.09
C SER A 762 17.49 20.48 -19.60
N ALA A 763 16.19 20.74 -19.62
CA ALA A 763 15.16 19.74 -19.37
C ALA A 763 14.09 19.77 -20.46
N ALA A 764 13.47 18.61 -20.69
CA ALA A 764 12.23 18.46 -21.44
C ALA A 764 11.18 17.74 -20.58
N TRP A 765 9.89 18.01 -20.78
CA TRP A 765 8.79 17.40 -20.02
C TRP A 765 7.48 17.46 -20.81
N VAL A 766 6.45 16.75 -20.35
CA VAL A 766 5.09 16.82 -20.92
C VAL A 766 4.24 17.80 -20.11
N ALA A 767 3.53 18.68 -20.81
CA ALA A 767 2.41 19.45 -20.28
C ALA A 767 1.07 18.83 -20.74
N MET A 768 0.13 18.69 -19.82
CA MET A 768 -1.20 18.10 -20.04
C MET A 768 -2.28 19.11 -19.65
N GLY A 769 -3.23 19.36 -20.55
CA GLY A 769 -4.37 20.25 -20.31
C GLY A 769 -4.85 20.97 -21.58
N PRO A 770 -5.77 21.94 -21.45
CA PRO A 770 -6.13 22.84 -22.55
C PRO A 770 -4.93 23.71 -22.95
N GLY A 771 -4.68 23.84 -24.25
CA GLY A 771 -3.71 24.81 -24.79
C GLY A 771 -4.34 26.17 -25.13
N VAL A 772 -3.59 27.01 -25.84
CA VAL A 772 -3.95 28.41 -26.19
C VAL A 772 -5.26 28.51 -26.99
N ASP A 773 -5.59 27.48 -27.77
CA ASP A 773 -6.80 27.30 -28.58
C ASP A 773 -7.96 26.63 -27.81
N GLY A 774 -7.81 26.36 -26.52
CA GLY A 774 -8.79 25.66 -25.68
C GLY A 774 -8.79 24.13 -25.82
N THR A 775 -8.28 23.59 -26.92
CA THR A 775 -8.22 22.14 -27.15
C THR A 775 -7.34 21.44 -26.12
N TRP A 776 -7.90 20.46 -25.40
CA TRP A 776 -7.16 19.58 -24.50
C TRP A 776 -6.19 18.69 -25.28
N GLY A 777 -5.00 18.45 -24.74
CA GLY A 777 -4.04 17.51 -25.30
C GLY A 777 -2.73 17.48 -24.54
N MET A 778 -1.72 16.85 -25.15
CA MET A 778 -0.36 16.82 -24.63
C MET A 778 0.58 17.68 -25.48
N GLU A 779 1.49 18.38 -24.81
CA GLU A 779 2.57 19.17 -25.40
C GLU A 779 3.90 18.81 -24.76
N VAL A 780 4.92 18.53 -25.57
CA VAL A 780 6.30 18.41 -25.10
C VAL A 780 6.90 19.80 -25.03
N LEU A 781 7.41 20.16 -23.86
CA LEU A 781 8.07 21.42 -23.56
C LEU A 781 9.56 21.20 -23.27
N ALA A 782 10.39 22.22 -23.48
CA ALA A 782 11.80 22.21 -23.09
C ALA A 782 12.31 23.60 -22.66
N ARG A 783 13.31 23.66 -21.78
CA ARG A 783 14.05 24.89 -21.40
C ARG A 783 15.44 24.59 -20.83
N PRO A 784 16.36 25.57 -20.77
CA PRO A 784 17.56 25.46 -19.94
C PRO A 784 17.22 25.43 -18.45
N LEU A 785 17.98 24.66 -17.67
CA LEU A 785 17.79 24.52 -16.21
C LEU A 785 17.99 25.84 -15.46
N ASP A 786 18.98 26.64 -15.88
CA ASP A 786 19.44 27.83 -15.15
C ASP A 786 18.66 29.11 -15.51
N GLY A 787 17.69 29.02 -16.42
CA GLY A 787 16.88 30.16 -16.87
C GLY A 787 16.72 30.21 -18.39
N GLY A 788 15.61 30.78 -18.86
CA GLY A 788 15.33 30.92 -20.29
C GLY A 788 13.84 30.77 -20.62
N PRO A 789 13.44 31.06 -21.87
CA PRO A 789 12.08 30.85 -22.33
C PRO A 789 11.75 29.35 -22.41
N VAL A 790 10.48 29.03 -22.23
CA VAL A 790 9.95 27.68 -22.47
C VAL A 790 9.69 27.51 -23.97
N ARG A 791 10.29 26.49 -24.59
CA ARG A 791 10.08 26.08 -25.98
C ARG A 791 8.99 25.01 -26.07
N SER A 792 8.03 25.17 -26.97
CA SER A 792 7.21 24.07 -27.45
C SER A 792 8.02 23.21 -28.43
N VAL A 793 8.02 21.90 -28.22
CA VAL A 793 8.77 20.90 -29.01
C VAL A 793 7.83 20.16 -29.97
N HIS A 794 6.65 19.76 -29.46
CA HIS A 794 5.61 19.04 -30.18
C HIS A 794 4.28 19.20 -29.45
N ARG A 795 3.17 19.32 -30.17
CA ARG A 795 1.82 19.29 -29.60
C ARG A 795 0.85 18.61 -30.55
N ALA A 796 -0.02 17.75 -30.02
CA ALA A 796 -1.11 17.14 -30.77
C ALA A 796 -2.30 16.85 -29.85
N ALA A 797 -3.53 17.12 -30.32
CA ALA A 797 -4.75 16.95 -29.53
C ALA A 797 -5.11 15.47 -29.30
N ASN A 798 -4.83 14.60 -30.28
CA ASN A 798 -5.24 13.19 -30.29
C ASN A 798 -4.08 12.20 -30.01
N GLN A 799 -2.99 12.66 -29.36
CA GLN A 799 -1.83 11.82 -29.09
C GLN A 799 -1.51 11.77 -27.60
N PHE A 800 -1.25 10.56 -27.10
CA PHE A 800 -0.55 10.36 -25.84
C PHE A 800 0.96 10.47 -26.08
N VAL A 801 1.65 11.25 -25.26
CA VAL A 801 3.11 11.35 -25.29
C VAL A 801 3.69 10.69 -24.05
N SER A 802 4.70 9.85 -24.25
CA SER A 802 5.44 9.21 -23.18
C SER A 802 6.94 9.19 -23.47
N ASP A 803 7.70 8.80 -22.44
CA ASP A 803 9.10 8.42 -22.55
C ASP A 803 10.03 9.51 -23.14
N VAL A 804 9.81 10.75 -22.71
CA VAL A 804 10.61 11.92 -23.08
C VAL A 804 12.08 11.72 -22.69
N ARG A 805 12.99 12.16 -23.56
CA ARG A 805 14.45 12.25 -23.37
C ARG A 805 14.99 13.53 -23.99
N ILE A 806 16.08 14.04 -23.46
CA ILE A 806 16.81 15.21 -23.97
C ILE A 806 18.31 14.95 -23.94
N SER A 807 19.05 15.38 -24.96
CA SER A 807 20.52 15.34 -24.97
C SER A 807 21.07 16.38 -25.95
N GLY A 808 21.82 17.37 -25.46
CA GLY A 808 22.56 18.31 -26.31
C GLY A 808 21.68 19.18 -27.21
N GLY A 809 20.44 19.45 -26.78
CA GLY A 809 19.45 20.21 -27.55
C GLY A 809 18.50 19.38 -28.43
N ASP A 810 18.83 18.12 -28.71
CA ASP A 810 17.89 17.16 -29.32
C ASP A 810 16.91 16.65 -28.24
N VAL A 811 15.64 16.48 -28.61
CA VAL A 811 14.56 15.98 -27.73
C VAL A 811 13.83 14.85 -28.44
N ALA A 812 13.71 13.69 -27.78
CA ALA A 812 13.00 12.51 -28.29
C ALA A 812 11.87 12.08 -27.35
N PHE A 813 10.84 11.43 -27.88
CA PHE A 813 9.68 10.91 -27.13
C PHE A 813 8.92 9.88 -27.98
N VAL A 814 8.02 9.11 -27.35
CA VAL A 814 7.04 8.26 -28.05
C VAL A 814 5.74 9.03 -28.20
N ALA A 815 5.11 8.96 -29.38
CA ALA A 815 3.78 9.53 -29.61
C ALA A 815 2.80 8.46 -30.12
N ASN A 816 1.76 8.19 -29.34
CA ASN A 816 0.74 7.19 -29.64
C ASN A 816 -0.52 7.90 -30.13
N ASP A 817 -0.90 7.68 -31.39
CA ASP A 817 -2.13 8.26 -31.95
C ASP A 817 -3.35 7.41 -31.59
N TYR A 818 -4.31 7.99 -30.86
CA TYR A 818 -5.50 7.27 -30.39
C TYR A 818 -6.46 6.86 -31.50
N ALA A 819 -6.45 7.53 -32.65
CA ALA A 819 -7.36 7.26 -33.76
C ALA A 819 -6.73 6.35 -34.82
N ALA A 820 -5.43 6.52 -35.09
CA ALA A 820 -4.70 5.72 -36.08
C ALA A 820 -4.00 4.48 -35.50
N GLY A 821 -3.91 4.34 -34.16
CA GLY A 821 -3.16 3.27 -33.49
C GLY A 821 -1.63 3.38 -33.61
N LEU A 822 -1.12 4.43 -34.26
CA LEU A 822 0.28 4.58 -34.64
C LEU A 822 1.16 4.92 -33.42
N THR A 823 1.94 3.94 -33.00
CA THR A 823 2.98 4.03 -31.96
C THR A 823 4.35 4.22 -32.62
N GLY A 824 5.24 5.05 -32.07
CA GLY A 824 6.63 5.13 -32.57
C GLY A 824 7.44 6.32 -32.05
N PRO A 825 8.77 6.33 -32.29
CA PRO A 825 9.66 7.38 -31.83
C PRO A 825 9.46 8.67 -32.63
N VAL A 826 9.60 9.81 -31.96
CA VAL A 826 9.57 11.15 -32.55
C VAL A 826 10.77 11.93 -32.03
N LEU A 827 11.42 12.70 -32.91
CA LEU A 827 12.66 13.43 -32.64
C LEU A 827 12.57 14.89 -33.12
N SER A 828 12.78 15.84 -32.21
CA SER A 828 13.04 17.27 -32.50
C SER A 828 14.55 17.52 -32.36
N ARG A 829 15.23 17.75 -33.48
CA ARG A 829 16.69 18.01 -33.48
C ARG A 829 16.98 19.49 -33.27
N ASN A 830 17.76 19.84 -32.26
CA ASN A 830 18.27 21.21 -32.01
C ASN A 830 17.22 22.33 -32.21
N GLY A 831 16.00 22.14 -31.71
CA GLY A 831 14.91 23.13 -31.85
C GLY A 831 14.03 23.00 -33.10
N ALA A 832 14.41 22.20 -34.09
CA ALA A 832 13.62 21.98 -35.31
C ALA A 832 12.29 21.25 -35.01
N PRO A 833 11.28 21.36 -35.90
CA PRO A 833 10.01 20.63 -35.77
C PRO A 833 10.21 19.13 -35.53
N ALA A 834 9.38 18.55 -34.67
CA ALA A 834 9.47 17.14 -34.31
C ALA A 834 9.05 16.24 -35.49
N VAL A 835 9.90 15.27 -35.84
CA VAL A 835 9.68 14.33 -36.96
C VAL A 835 9.52 12.92 -36.39
N ARG A 836 8.47 12.20 -36.81
CA ARG A 836 8.29 10.78 -36.48
C ARG A 836 9.29 9.94 -37.27
N ILE A 837 10.02 9.07 -36.57
CA ILE A 837 10.86 8.05 -37.21
C ILE A 837 9.91 6.91 -37.66
N PRO A 838 9.91 6.53 -38.96
CA PRO A 838 9.05 5.47 -39.44
C PRO A 838 9.48 4.12 -38.86
N LEU A 839 8.49 3.33 -38.43
CA LEU A 839 8.63 1.90 -38.12
C LEU A 839 7.94 1.08 -39.23
N PRO A 840 8.26 -0.21 -39.40
CA PRO A 840 7.47 -1.11 -40.23
C PRO A 840 6.03 -1.28 -39.73
N ASP A 841 5.11 -1.69 -40.61
CA ASP A 841 3.70 -1.86 -40.26
C ASP A 841 3.52 -2.88 -39.12
N GLY A 842 2.72 -2.50 -38.11
CA GLY A 842 2.48 -3.31 -36.91
C GLY A 842 3.59 -3.28 -35.84
N HIS A 843 4.76 -2.68 -36.13
CA HIS A 843 5.83 -2.50 -35.14
C HIS A 843 5.50 -1.37 -34.15
N ARG A 844 6.10 -1.44 -32.95
CA ARG A 844 5.97 -0.49 -31.84
C ARG A 844 7.34 -0.19 -31.23
N ALA A 845 7.46 0.92 -30.51
CA ALA A 845 8.68 1.30 -29.80
C ALA A 845 8.42 1.67 -28.33
N SER A 846 9.33 1.28 -27.44
CA SER A 846 9.40 1.65 -26.02
C SER A 846 10.85 1.88 -25.59
N ASP A 847 11.06 2.25 -24.32
CA ASP A 847 12.39 2.32 -23.69
C ASP A 847 13.39 3.24 -24.41
N LEU A 848 12.97 4.46 -24.71
CA LEU A 848 13.82 5.42 -25.41
C LEU A 848 15.09 5.75 -24.61
N SER A 849 16.18 5.94 -25.31
CA SER A 849 17.44 6.44 -24.76
C SER A 849 18.10 7.33 -25.80
N LEU A 850 18.41 8.57 -25.44
CA LEU A 850 18.99 9.58 -26.33
C LEU A 850 20.30 10.05 -25.72
N LYS A 851 21.42 9.83 -26.43
CA LYS A 851 22.75 10.24 -25.98
C LYS A 851 23.70 10.40 -27.16
N ASP A 852 24.54 11.43 -27.13
CA ASP A 852 25.68 11.64 -28.05
C ASP A 852 25.34 11.53 -29.56
N GLY A 853 24.15 12.01 -29.96
CA GLY A 853 23.67 11.94 -31.35
C GLY A 853 23.11 10.58 -31.79
N LEU A 854 22.86 9.68 -30.84
CA LEU A 854 22.22 8.38 -31.03
C LEU A 854 20.90 8.33 -30.25
N LEU A 855 19.87 7.80 -30.90
CA LEU A 855 18.57 7.47 -30.30
C LEU A 855 18.39 5.95 -30.36
N ALA A 856 18.12 5.31 -29.23
CA ALA A 856 17.81 3.89 -29.16
C ALA A 856 16.42 3.64 -28.56
N TRP A 857 15.83 2.49 -28.88
CA TRP A 857 14.54 2.02 -28.36
C TRP A 857 14.48 0.49 -28.36
N THR A 858 13.60 -0.09 -27.54
CA THR A 858 13.10 -1.46 -27.74
C THR A 858 12.05 -1.42 -28.84
N GLU A 859 12.30 -2.07 -29.97
CA GLU A 859 11.32 -2.31 -31.03
C GLU A 859 10.58 -3.62 -30.77
N SER A 860 9.28 -3.71 -31.07
CA SER A 860 8.50 -4.94 -30.88
C SER A 860 7.37 -5.10 -31.88
N TRP A 861 7.08 -6.35 -32.27
CA TRP A 861 6.02 -6.72 -33.23
C TRP A 861 5.49 -8.15 -32.94
N GLN A 862 4.45 -8.56 -33.65
CA GLN A 862 3.85 -9.90 -33.50
C GLN A 862 4.17 -10.80 -34.69
N VAL A 863 4.44 -12.08 -34.42
CA VAL A 863 4.64 -13.15 -35.41
C VAL A 863 3.78 -14.35 -35.00
N GLY A 864 2.53 -14.35 -35.44
CA GLY A 864 1.47 -15.17 -34.85
C GLY A 864 1.11 -14.63 -33.45
N GLU A 865 1.00 -15.52 -32.47
CA GLU A 865 0.79 -15.15 -31.06
C GLU A 865 2.10 -14.78 -30.32
N ARG A 866 3.25 -14.87 -31.00
CA ARG A 866 4.57 -14.59 -30.42
C ARG A 866 4.93 -13.12 -30.59
N THR A 867 5.26 -12.44 -29.49
CA THR A 867 5.92 -11.13 -29.55
C THR A 867 7.41 -11.35 -29.85
N VAL A 868 7.91 -10.68 -30.88
CA VAL A 868 9.34 -10.58 -31.21
C VAL A 868 9.81 -9.16 -30.86
N SER A 869 11.05 -9.02 -30.39
CA SER A 869 11.60 -7.73 -29.98
C SER A 869 13.02 -7.50 -30.50
N ALA A 870 13.42 -6.23 -30.64
CA ALA A 870 14.78 -5.86 -31.02
C ALA A 870 15.21 -4.51 -30.41
N PRO A 871 16.28 -4.44 -29.60
CA PRO A 871 16.99 -3.19 -29.32
C PRO A 871 17.54 -2.60 -30.63
N THR A 872 17.03 -1.43 -31.00
CA THR A 872 17.39 -0.71 -32.23
C THR A 872 18.13 0.59 -31.86
N VAL A 873 19.16 0.96 -32.62
CA VAL A 873 19.91 2.22 -32.51
C VAL A 873 19.87 2.98 -33.83
N TYR A 874 19.50 4.25 -33.76
CA TYR A 874 19.39 5.19 -34.86
C TYR A 874 20.40 6.34 -34.67
N SER A 875 21.20 6.62 -35.69
CA SER A 875 22.08 7.78 -35.69
C SER A 875 21.32 9.01 -36.19
N THR A 876 21.16 10.03 -35.33
CA THR A 876 20.44 11.25 -35.70
C THR A 876 21.19 12.06 -36.77
N ALA A 877 22.51 11.87 -36.85
CA ALA A 877 23.38 12.43 -37.89
C ALA A 877 23.28 11.68 -39.23
N ALA A 878 23.27 10.35 -39.23
CA ALA A 878 23.20 9.55 -40.46
C ALA A 878 21.77 9.35 -40.99
N GLY A 879 20.75 9.68 -40.19
CA GLY A 879 19.33 9.60 -40.57
C GLY A 879 18.77 8.18 -40.66
N LYS A 880 19.45 7.18 -40.10
CA LYS A 880 19.14 5.75 -40.25
C LYS A 880 19.47 4.93 -39.01
N VAL A 881 18.90 3.73 -38.95
CA VAL A 881 19.33 2.64 -38.06
C VAL A 881 20.80 2.28 -38.36
N VAL A 882 21.58 2.07 -37.31
CA VAL A 882 23.01 1.70 -37.35
C VAL A 882 23.33 0.43 -36.56
N ALA A 883 22.45 0.01 -35.64
CA ALA A 883 22.48 -1.30 -34.98
C ALA A 883 21.06 -1.78 -34.72
N GLN A 884 20.83 -3.10 -34.80
CA GLN A 884 19.58 -3.74 -34.39
C GLN A 884 19.88 -5.17 -33.93
N TYR A 885 19.34 -5.56 -32.78
CA TYR A 885 19.56 -6.86 -32.15
C TYR A 885 18.26 -7.66 -32.09
N VAL A 886 17.92 -8.41 -33.15
CA VAL A 886 16.67 -9.19 -33.17
C VAL A 886 16.75 -10.36 -32.18
N VAL A 887 15.82 -10.38 -31.22
CA VAL A 887 15.62 -11.45 -30.24
C VAL A 887 14.35 -12.21 -30.62
N ASP A 888 14.52 -13.34 -31.34
CA ASP A 888 13.46 -14.28 -31.70
C ASP A 888 13.88 -15.72 -31.34
N ASP A 889 13.15 -16.35 -30.40
CA ASP A 889 13.26 -17.76 -30.08
C ASP A 889 12.55 -18.63 -31.16
N ALA A 890 13.03 -18.56 -32.41
CA ALA A 890 12.38 -19.11 -33.60
C ALA A 890 12.20 -20.65 -33.61
N ASN A 891 12.77 -21.37 -32.63
CA ASN A 891 12.69 -22.84 -32.49
C ASN A 891 12.08 -23.29 -31.15
N ALA A 892 11.56 -22.39 -30.31
CA ALA A 892 11.10 -22.74 -28.96
C ALA A 892 9.59 -23.07 -28.90
N ALA A 893 9.24 -24.23 -28.35
CA ALA A 893 7.87 -24.60 -27.98
C ALA A 893 7.46 -23.99 -26.60
N THR A 894 7.82 -22.73 -26.36
CA THR A 894 7.65 -22.02 -25.08
C THR A 894 7.41 -20.52 -25.34
N PRO A 895 6.85 -19.75 -24.37
CA PRO A 895 6.60 -18.33 -24.57
C PRO A 895 7.92 -17.57 -24.77
N GLY A 896 7.99 -16.73 -25.82
CA GLY A 896 9.21 -16.10 -26.28
C GLY A 896 9.85 -15.12 -25.29
N THR A 897 11.13 -14.81 -25.52
CA THR A 897 11.88 -13.83 -24.72
C THR A 897 11.43 -12.40 -25.01
N VAL A 898 10.95 -11.71 -23.96
CA VAL A 898 10.54 -10.29 -24.01
C VAL A 898 11.76 -9.41 -23.72
N VAL A 899 11.96 -8.36 -24.51
CA VAL A 899 13.02 -7.36 -24.28
C VAL A 899 12.43 -6.09 -23.68
N THR A 900 13.14 -5.46 -22.74
CA THR A 900 12.78 -4.17 -22.14
C THR A 900 14.03 -3.36 -21.77
N GLY A 901 13.84 -2.11 -21.37
CA GLY A 901 14.87 -1.32 -20.70
C GLY A 901 16.07 -0.94 -21.57
N THR A 902 15.93 -0.78 -22.88
CA THR A 902 17.02 -0.39 -23.80
C THR A 902 17.68 0.94 -23.37
N ARG A 903 19.01 0.98 -23.19
CA ARG A 903 19.78 2.19 -22.78
C ARG A 903 21.10 2.34 -23.53
N LEU A 904 21.50 3.58 -23.79
CA LEU A 904 22.82 3.95 -24.31
C LEU A 904 23.73 4.39 -23.15
N ALA A 905 24.84 3.68 -22.90
CA ALA A 905 25.81 4.04 -21.87
C ALA A 905 27.21 3.47 -22.17
N GLY A 906 28.27 4.18 -21.78
CA GLY A 906 29.66 3.70 -21.91
C GLY A 906 30.10 3.41 -23.35
N GLY A 907 29.50 4.06 -24.35
CA GLY A 907 29.74 3.76 -25.76
C GLY A 907 29.14 2.43 -26.25
N ARG A 908 28.15 1.89 -25.53
CA ARG A 908 27.47 0.62 -25.84
C ARG A 908 25.96 0.76 -25.75
N LEU A 909 25.26 -0.19 -26.36
CA LEU A 909 23.85 -0.44 -26.10
C LEU A 909 23.72 -1.43 -24.93
N LEU A 910 22.70 -1.27 -24.09
CA LEU A 910 22.29 -2.20 -23.04
C LEU A 910 20.80 -2.53 -23.21
N TRP A 911 20.39 -3.73 -22.82
CA TRP A 911 18.98 -4.11 -22.72
C TRP A 911 18.76 -5.24 -21.72
N VAL A 912 17.51 -5.43 -21.30
CA VAL A 912 17.06 -6.54 -20.47
C VAL A 912 16.41 -7.58 -21.36
N GLU A 913 16.84 -8.84 -21.27
CA GLU A 913 16.13 -9.99 -21.85
C GLU A 913 15.41 -10.74 -20.74
N THR A 914 14.12 -10.99 -20.91
CA THR A 914 13.29 -11.73 -19.95
C THR A 914 12.61 -12.90 -20.65
N PRO A 915 13.10 -14.14 -20.47
CA PRO A 915 12.46 -15.33 -21.03
C PRO A 915 10.99 -15.42 -20.58
N GLY A 916 10.08 -15.86 -21.44
CA GLY A 916 8.68 -16.07 -21.06
C GLY A 916 8.52 -17.18 -20.00
N ASP A 917 9.43 -18.16 -20.01
CA ASP A 917 9.63 -19.14 -18.95
C ASP A 917 10.01 -18.47 -17.62
N ARG A 918 9.16 -18.66 -16.59
CA ARG A 918 9.34 -18.09 -15.25
C ARG A 918 10.41 -18.79 -14.40
N ALA A 919 10.91 -19.97 -14.80
CA ALA A 919 12.02 -20.65 -14.13
C ALA A 919 13.39 -20.06 -14.51
N LYS A 920 13.47 -19.26 -15.58
CA LYS A 920 14.71 -18.61 -16.05
C LYS A 920 14.72 -17.13 -15.68
N GLY A 921 15.78 -16.65 -15.04
CA GLY A 921 15.97 -15.24 -14.72
C GLY A 921 16.19 -14.36 -15.96
N SER A 922 15.89 -13.06 -15.82
CA SER A 922 16.21 -12.03 -16.79
C SER A 922 17.73 -11.81 -16.88
N ALA A 923 18.25 -11.57 -18.08
CA ALA A 923 19.64 -11.17 -18.33
C ALA A 923 19.72 -9.65 -18.55
N ILE A 924 20.90 -9.06 -18.29
CA ILE A 924 21.29 -7.75 -18.82
C ILE A 924 22.37 -7.98 -19.86
N ARG A 925 22.04 -7.76 -21.13
CA ARG A 925 22.99 -7.82 -22.24
C ARG A 925 23.55 -6.44 -22.53
N SER A 926 24.64 -6.42 -23.29
CA SER A 926 25.17 -5.21 -23.91
C SER A 926 25.80 -5.51 -25.27
N GLY A 927 25.56 -4.64 -26.26
CA GLY A 927 26.09 -4.73 -27.62
C GLY A 927 26.91 -3.50 -28.01
N ALA A 928 27.66 -3.61 -29.11
CA ALA A 928 28.28 -2.46 -29.76
C ALA A 928 27.23 -1.54 -30.42
N LEU A 929 27.67 -0.42 -31.00
CA LEU A 929 26.80 0.56 -31.66
C LEU A 929 26.69 0.35 -33.19
N ASP A 930 27.15 -0.81 -33.66
CA ASP A 930 27.17 -1.26 -35.07
C ASP A 930 26.41 -2.58 -35.32
N GLY A 931 25.75 -3.14 -34.29
CA GLY A 931 25.04 -4.42 -34.35
C GLY A 931 25.91 -5.64 -33.98
N SER A 932 27.19 -5.47 -33.66
CA SER A 932 28.10 -6.56 -33.30
C SER A 932 28.26 -6.76 -31.79
N GLY A 933 29.07 -7.74 -31.39
CA GLY A 933 29.71 -7.79 -30.06
C GLY A 933 28.76 -7.83 -28.85
N VAL A 934 27.75 -8.70 -28.89
CA VAL A 934 26.86 -8.95 -27.74
C VAL A 934 27.62 -9.65 -26.61
N THR A 935 27.45 -9.15 -25.39
CA THR A 935 28.12 -9.61 -24.16
C THR A 935 27.16 -9.54 -22.97
N ASP A 936 27.25 -10.48 -22.05
CA ASP A 936 26.44 -10.46 -20.82
C ASP A 936 27.10 -9.56 -19.77
N LEU A 937 26.38 -8.54 -19.32
CA LEU A 937 26.73 -7.80 -18.10
C LEU A 937 26.24 -8.56 -16.87
N LEU A 938 25.01 -9.10 -16.95
CA LEU A 938 24.42 -10.02 -16.00
C LEU A 938 23.81 -11.20 -16.77
N PRO A 939 24.36 -12.43 -16.69
CA PRO A 939 23.82 -13.58 -17.40
C PRO A 939 22.47 -14.03 -16.81
N GLY A 940 21.56 -14.47 -17.68
CA GLY A 940 20.32 -15.12 -17.27
C GLY A 940 20.58 -16.55 -16.78
N GLY A 941 19.88 -16.98 -15.73
CA GLY A 941 20.11 -18.30 -15.12
C GLY A 941 18.99 -18.77 -14.20
N THR A 942 19.10 -20.02 -13.73
CA THR A 942 18.11 -20.71 -12.90
C THR A 942 18.44 -20.76 -11.41
N ALA A 943 19.68 -20.43 -11.02
CA ALA A 943 20.12 -20.48 -9.61
C ALA A 943 19.43 -19.41 -8.73
N GLU A 944 19.23 -18.22 -9.27
CA GLU A 944 18.38 -17.16 -8.71
C GLU A 944 17.63 -16.49 -9.88
N PRO A 945 16.41 -16.93 -10.24
CA PRO A 945 15.68 -16.37 -11.38
C PRO A 945 15.10 -14.99 -11.06
N ARG A 946 15.94 -13.96 -11.12
CA ARG A 946 15.56 -12.55 -10.94
C ARG A 946 14.69 -12.09 -12.11
N ARG A 947 13.60 -11.35 -11.86
CA ARG A 947 12.84 -10.63 -12.90
C ARG A 947 13.23 -9.16 -12.84
N ILE A 948 13.74 -8.60 -13.94
CA ILE A 948 14.16 -7.19 -13.99
C ILE A 948 13.04 -6.34 -14.58
N THR A 949 12.68 -5.25 -13.89
CA THR A 949 11.54 -4.38 -14.25
C THR A 949 11.96 -3.01 -14.77
N THR A 950 13.16 -2.55 -14.42
CA THR A 950 13.70 -1.24 -14.81
C THR A 950 15.20 -1.33 -15.01
N LEU A 951 15.71 -0.58 -15.99
CA LEU A 951 17.14 -0.38 -16.23
C LEU A 951 17.44 1.11 -16.46
N THR A 952 18.50 1.60 -15.82
CA THR A 952 19.14 2.89 -16.05
C THR A 952 20.66 2.69 -16.01
N ALA A 953 21.46 3.56 -16.62
CA ALA A 953 22.90 3.37 -16.67
C ALA A 953 23.66 4.69 -16.78
N SER A 954 24.78 4.77 -16.05
CA SER A 954 25.83 5.76 -16.28
C SER A 954 26.94 5.15 -17.15
N ASP A 955 27.92 5.94 -17.57
CA ASP A 955 29.10 5.43 -18.30
C ASP A 955 30.06 4.56 -17.46
N GLN A 956 29.69 4.18 -16.23
CA GLN A 956 30.47 3.26 -15.40
C GLN A 956 29.65 2.10 -14.81
N ALA A 957 28.34 2.28 -14.58
CA ALA A 957 27.51 1.26 -13.94
C ALA A 957 26.08 1.22 -14.50
N ALA A 958 25.58 0.00 -14.69
CA ALA A 958 24.17 -0.29 -14.90
C ALA A 958 23.47 -0.43 -13.54
N THR A 959 22.31 0.21 -13.37
CA THR A 959 21.48 0.14 -12.16
C THR A 959 20.09 -0.33 -12.54
N PHE A 960 19.59 -1.37 -11.87
CA PHE A 960 18.39 -2.08 -12.27
C PHE A 960 17.48 -2.40 -11.07
N GLY A 961 16.18 -2.29 -11.29
CA GLY A 961 15.17 -2.76 -10.34
C GLY A 961 14.84 -4.21 -10.60
N VAL A 962 14.93 -5.04 -9.56
CA VAL A 962 14.37 -6.39 -9.55
C VAL A 962 12.92 -6.30 -9.08
N ALA A 963 12.03 -7.05 -9.72
CA ALA A 963 10.63 -7.19 -9.34
C ALA A 963 10.51 -7.64 -7.88
N GLY A 964 9.40 -7.28 -7.25
CA GLY A 964 8.99 -7.96 -6.04
C GLY A 964 8.63 -9.42 -6.28
N GLY A 965 8.49 -10.19 -5.20
CA GLY A 965 7.79 -11.48 -5.26
C GLY A 965 6.32 -11.28 -5.65
N ARG A 966 5.60 -12.38 -5.93
CA ARG A 966 4.13 -12.28 -6.02
C ARG A 966 3.62 -11.86 -4.64
N VAL A 967 2.92 -10.74 -4.57
CA VAL A 967 2.36 -10.22 -3.32
C VAL A 967 1.25 -11.17 -2.84
N THR A 968 1.43 -11.71 -1.64
CA THR A 968 0.54 -12.63 -0.92
C THR A 968 0.57 -12.35 0.58
N ASN A 969 -0.30 -12.99 1.37
CA ASN A 969 -0.06 -13.19 2.79
C ASN A 969 1.38 -13.70 3.00
N GLY A 970 2.11 -13.08 3.93
CA GLY A 970 3.52 -13.39 4.19
C GLY A 970 4.57 -12.65 3.34
N THR A 971 4.19 -11.70 2.46
CA THR A 971 5.14 -10.83 1.72
C THR A 971 6.00 -10.01 2.68
N LYS A 972 7.33 -10.01 2.48
CA LYS A 972 8.30 -9.35 3.37
C LYS A 972 8.94 -8.14 2.70
N ASN A 973 9.65 -7.38 3.52
CA ASN A 973 10.58 -6.32 3.14
C ASN A 973 11.54 -6.68 1.97
N ALA A 974 11.97 -7.94 1.90
CA ALA A 974 12.87 -8.43 0.84
C ALA A 974 12.16 -8.67 -0.50
N ASP A 975 10.85 -8.90 -0.46
CA ASP A 975 9.99 -9.21 -1.60
C ASP A 975 9.37 -7.94 -2.23
N LEU A 976 9.68 -6.75 -1.72
CA LEU A 976 9.41 -5.48 -2.42
C LEU A 976 10.51 -5.19 -3.46
N PRO A 977 10.21 -4.47 -4.55
CA PRO A 977 11.22 -4.07 -5.53
C PRO A 977 12.44 -3.40 -4.91
N LYS A 978 13.63 -3.93 -5.23
CA LYS A 978 14.94 -3.42 -4.76
C LYS A 978 15.84 -3.07 -5.93
N LEU A 979 16.65 -2.04 -5.72
CA LEU A 979 17.64 -1.60 -6.68
C LEU A 979 18.99 -2.31 -6.46
N TRP A 980 19.55 -2.76 -7.57
CA TRP A 980 20.86 -3.40 -7.68
C TRP A 980 21.71 -2.65 -8.70
N GLN A 981 23.03 -2.70 -8.55
CA GLN A 981 23.97 -2.02 -9.43
C GLN A 981 25.16 -2.92 -9.75
N LEU A 982 25.64 -2.89 -11.00
CA LEU A 982 26.87 -3.58 -11.43
C LEU A 982 27.70 -2.71 -12.38
N PRO A 983 29.03 -2.89 -12.46
CA PRO A 983 29.87 -2.19 -13.43
C PRO A 983 29.51 -2.52 -14.89
N LEU A 984 29.71 -1.57 -15.81
CA LEU A 984 29.60 -1.83 -17.26
C LEU A 984 30.67 -2.80 -17.82
N THR A 985 31.67 -3.16 -17.02
CA THR A 985 32.63 -4.23 -17.31
C THR A 985 32.13 -5.64 -16.94
N GLY A 986 30.90 -5.74 -16.42
CA GLY A 986 30.41 -6.93 -15.72
C GLY A 986 30.95 -7.03 -14.28
N GLY A 987 30.32 -7.91 -13.50
CA GLY A 987 30.66 -8.15 -12.09
C GLY A 987 29.46 -8.61 -11.26
N THR A 988 29.67 -8.92 -9.99
CA THR A 988 28.60 -9.26 -9.04
C THR A 988 27.72 -8.02 -8.78
N PRO A 989 26.39 -8.09 -8.93
CA PRO A 989 25.51 -6.98 -8.55
C PRO A 989 25.50 -6.71 -7.05
N GLU A 990 25.70 -5.45 -6.67
CA GLU A 990 25.58 -4.96 -5.30
C GLU A 990 24.20 -4.34 -5.07
N ARG A 991 23.69 -4.36 -3.83
CA ARG A 991 22.47 -3.63 -3.46
C ARG A 991 22.75 -2.13 -3.49
N VAL A 992 21.90 -1.32 -4.11
CA VAL A 992 22.03 0.15 -4.07
C VAL A 992 21.80 0.69 -2.66
N SER A 993 20.78 0.16 -1.98
CA SER A 993 20.37 0.61 -0.64
C SER A 993 19.78 -0.54 0.17
N CYS A 994 20.07 -0.55 1.47
CA CYS A 994 19.48 -1.47 2.46
C CYS A 994 18.12 -0.98 3.01
N ASN A 995 17.57 0.11 2.47
CA ASN A 995 16.26 0.67 2.86
C ASN A 995 15.12 -0.36 2.79
N ARG A 996 14.17 -0.20 3.72
CA ARG A 996 13.10 -1.18 4.00
C ARG A 996 11.96 -1.16 2.99
N GLY A 997 11.47 0.02 2.63
CA GLY A 997 10.43 0.19 1.62
C GLY A 997 10.90 -0.20 0.22
N GLY A 998 9.96 -0.20 -0.73
CA GLY A 998 10.30 -0.41 -2.13
C GLY A 998 11.11 0.75 -2.70
N GLN A 999 11.94 0.43 -3.69
CA GLN A 999 12.89 1.35 -4.32
C GLN A 999 12.56 1.43 -5.82
N TYR A 1000 12.01 2.57 -6.25
CA TYR A 1000 11.31 2.73 -7.53
C TYR A 1000 11.95 3.79 -8.42
N ALA A 1001 11.70 3.71 -9.73
CA ALA A 1001 12.09 4.70 -10.74
C ALA A 1001 13.54 5.22 -10.60
N PRO A 1002 14.56 4.35 -10.76
CA PRO A 1002 15.96 4.74 -10.65
C PRO A 1002 16.42 5.58 -11.84
N ALA A 1003 17.19 6.64 -11.57
CA ALA A 1003 17.93 7.40 -12.58
C ALA A 1003 19.41 7.54 -12.18
N ALA A 1004 20.32 7.12 -13.06
CA ALA A 1004 21.76 7.16 -12.84
C ALA A 1004 22.37 8.48 -13.33
N ASP A 1005 23.18 9.13 -12.49
CA ASP A 1005 23.82 10.42 -12.80
C ASP A 1005 25.19 10.21 -13.46
N ARG A 1006 26.21 9.93 -12.63
CA ARG A 1006 27.60 9.83 -13.05
C ARG A 1006 28.35 8.86 -12.13
N GLY A 1007 29.23 8.04 -12.68
CA GLY A 1007 29.85 6.96 -11.91
C GLY A 1007 28.81 6.02 -11.30
N THR A 1008 28.97 5.63 -10.04
CA THR A 1008 28.04 4.74 -9.33
C THR A 1008 26.87 5.45 -8.63
N ARG A 1009 26.71 6.77 -8.84
CA ARG A 1009 25.65 7.58 -8.21
C ARG A 1009 24.28 7.37 -8.89
N VAL A 1010 23.24 7.18 -8.08
CA VAL A 1010 21.85 7.00 -8.50
C VAL A 1010 20.89 7.78 -7.60
N ILE A 1011 19.83 8.32 -8.19
CA ILE A 1011 18.63 8.82 -7.47
C ILE A 1011 17.46 7.85 -7.69
N TRP A 1012 16.55 7.75 -6.71
CA TRP A 1012 15.35 6.91 -6.82
C TRP A 1012 14.24 7.40 -5.89
N LEU A 1013 13.03 6.89 -6.11
CA LEU A 1013 11.87 7.09 -5.25
C LEU A 1013 11.84 5.99 -4.17
N ASP A 1014 11.88 6.36 -2.90
CA ASP A 1014 11.96 5.44 -1.77
C ASP A 1014 10.72 5.54 -0.87
N ALA A 1015 10.04 4.42 -0.65
CA ALA A 1015 8.79 4.36 0.11
C ALA A 1015 8.97 4.08 1.62
N THR A 1016 10.21 3.97 2.12
CA THR A 1016 10.52 3.43 3.47
C THR A 1016 9.77 4.08 4.63
N ALA A 1017 9.51 5.39 4.55
CA ALA A 1017 8.89 6.16 5.64
C ALA A 1017 7.35 6.06 5.69
N GLY A 1018 6.73 5.15 4.93
CA GLY A 1018 5.27 5.15 4.71
C GLY A 1018 4.81 6.28 3.79
N ARG A 1019 5.75 6.86 3.04
CA ARG A 1019 5.59 7.93 2.06
C ARG A 1019 6.73 7.85 1.04
N THR A 1020 6.54 8.46 -0.12
CA THR A 1020 7.55 8.49 -1.18
C THR A 1020 8.47 9.71 -1.04
N ASP A 1021 9.73 9.50 -0.70
CA ASP A 1021 10.78 10.53 -0.72
C ASP A 1021 11.69 10.29 -1.96
N LEU A 1022 12.10 11.36 -2.67
CA LEU A 1022 13.18 11.29 -3.66
C LEU A 1022 14.51 11.28 -2.93
N VAL A 1023 15.31 10.24 -3.11
CA VAL A 1023 16.58 10.06 -2.40
C VAL A 1023 17.75 9.85 -3.36
N VAL A 1024 18.97 10.00 -2.86
CA VAL A 1024 20.23 9.80 -3.59
C VAL A 1024 21.26 9.03 -2.77
N ARG A 1025 22.12 8.30 -3.48
CA ARG A 1025 23.35 7.72 -2.93
C ARG A 1025 24.48 7.81 -3.94
N GLU A 1026 25.70 8.05 -3.45
CA GLU A 1026 26.90 8.26 -4.29
C GLU A 1026 27.53 6.96 -4.80
N ARG A 1027 27.23 5.83 -4.15
CA ARG A 1027 27.72 4.47 -4.42
C ARG A 1027 26.69 3.47 -3.90
N ALA A 1028 26.77 2.21 -4.27
CA ALA A 1028 25.98 1.14 -3.68
C ALA A 1028 26.16 0.96 -2.15
N ALA A 1029 25.32 0.10 -1.57
CA ALA A 1029 25.41 -0.40 -0.20
C ALA A 1029 26.22 -1.70 -0.07
N GLY A 1030 26.37 -2.46 -1.16
CA GLY A 1030 27.03 -3.76 -1.12
C GLY A 1030 26.07 -4.83 -0.61
N THR A 1031 26.29 -5.29 0.62
CA THR A 1031 25.51 -6.35 1.28
C THR A 1031 24.50 -5.76 2.26
N CYS A 1032 23.27 -6.28 2.21
CA CYS A 1032 22.15 -5.99 3.09
C CYS A 1032 21.51 -7.31 3.53
#